data_AF-A0A4R8PUG6-F1
#
_entry.id   AF-A0A4R8PUG6-F1
#
_cell.length_a   1.000
_cell.length_b   1.000
_cell.length_c   1.000
_cell.angle_alpha   90.00
_cell.angle_beta   90.00
_cell.angle_gamma   90.00
#
_symmetry.space_group_name_H-M   'P 1'
#
loop_
_entity.id
_entity.type
_entity.pdbx_description
1 polymer ?
#
loop_
_entity_poly.entity_id
_entity_poly.type
_entity_poly.pdbx_seq_one_letter_code
_entity_poly.pdbx_strand_id
1 'polypeptide(L)'
;MAPKSKPPEKQQRSLTSFFKPKTVNGLAAAFEKSQSKSKSKSSPPESPEANRKRSLVEDEDSGSTQLGKTPKKIKLGHEGADGGNQDKSSFFPGGKQADDDPRPKNAAPAGRTERFVYSQASDGNAEDEDVDPNTKKHKEELHKKFVKKLGHPDSLQWRRRKDDEGDAAEGEEGEDDEDDEAPPPPKAKKGGARAAKKLTPMEIQFLDIKRKHLDTVLIMEVGYKFRFLGEDARIAAKELSIVCIPGKYRYDEHPSEAHWDRFASASIPVHRLPVHAKRLVAAGHKVGVVRQIETAALKKAGDNRNTPFIRKLTNVYTKGTYIDENGDLETVGENGAPSGGYLLCITETPTKGQGTDEKVDVGIVAVQPTTGDIIYDNFEDGFMRSEIETRLLHISPCEFVIVGELTKGSDKLVQHLSRSSTNVFGDKSRVERVPRSKTMAAEAYSHVTQFYAEKLQQTPDAAASALLDRILHLPEPVTICLSAMITHLKEYGLEHVFDLTKNFASFSARQHMLLNGTTLESLEVYRNATDHSERGSLFWALDKTTTRFGQRLLRKWVGRPLLDVSRLEARVAAVQELLDEHSTTKVDRLESLLSGIKIDLERSLIRIYYGKCTRPELLSVLQILQRIAMQFSTIKSEKDTGFASPLLASAVFSLPQILDLVVSYLDKINPQAARQDDKYNFFRESEQTEDIEDHKMGIVSVEQSLDEHRAEAADSLKRKKPVDYVTVSGIEYLIEVLNTDLKSVPASWIKISGTKKLSRFHTPSVVRLIQERDQHREALAAACDAAFASLLREIADAYQPLRDAVSSLATLDCLLSLSRVAALPGYSKPTFLPSPAQPTISIAQGRHPIAEHTLSTPYIPFTTTLSSPSPLAHLITGPNMGGKSSFVRSVALLVLLAQIGSFVPADAFSLTLTDAIHVRMGARDNLAAGESTFMVEVSETARILRSATPRSLVILDELGRGTSTHDGAAIAHAVLDHVVRQNRCLTLFITHYQNLARLADGIGDGLVKNVHMRFTAARRAGEDLQGADDGDDGLDEEITFLYEVGEGVAHRSYGLNVARLARIPRKVIEGAAQKSREMEQDMRVRRLQGTASLLLDVLAGNSDHLDHLISNVEQL
;
A
#
# COMPACT_ATOMS: atom_id res chain seq x y z
N MET A 1 -61.85 -20.89 33.53
CA MET A 1 -61.52 -22.31 33.85
C MET A 1 -60.00 -22.43 33.81
N ALA A 2 -59.37 -22.94 34.88
CA ALA A 2 -58.04 -22.55 35.39
C ALA A 2 -57.05 -23.74 35.49
N PRO A 3 -55.78 -23.63 35.97
CA PRO A 3 -54.96 -22.44 36.30
C PRO A 3 -53.46 -22.44 35.84
N LYS A 4 -52.88 -21.23 35.99
CA LYS A 4 -51.51 -20.67 35.96
C LYS A 4 -50.29 -21.52 36.41
N SER A 5 -49.10 -21.20 35.89
CA SER A 5 -47.91 -20.75 36.67
C SER A 5 -46.77 -20.17 35.80
N LYS A 6 -46.04 -19.17 36.34
CA LYS A 6 -44.86 -18.48 35.77
C LYS A 6 -43.59 -19.37 35.82
N PRO A 7 -42.48 -18.92 35.19
CA PRO A 7 -41.24 -18.86 35.96
C PRO A 7 -40.50 -17.50 35.89
N PRO A 8 -39.56 -17.20 36.84
CA PRO A 8 -38.90 -15.91 36.99
C PRO A 8 -37.36 -15.91 36.79
N GLU A 9 -36.84 -14.67 36.63
CA GLU A 9 -35.52 -14.07 36.91
C GLU A 9 -34.26 -14.83 37.41
N LYS A 10 -33.11 -14.40 36.84
CA LYS A 10 -31.82 -13.94 37.44
C LYS A 10 -30.53 -14.80 37.39
N GLN A 11 -29.50 -14.11 36.86
CA GLN A 11 -28.09 -13.94 37.31
C GLN A 11 -26.99 -15.02 37.10
N GLN A 12 -26.02 -14.59 36.28
CA GLN A 12 -24.55 -14.72 36.35
C GLN A 12 -23.90 -15.83 37.21
N ARG A 13 -23.01 -16.60 36.56
CA ARG A 13 -21.80 -17.16 37.20
C ARG A 13 -20.56 -16.96 36.33
N SER A 14 -19.44 -16.87 37.05
CA SER A 14 -18.16 -16.25 36.78
C SER A 14 -17.21 -16.97 35.81
N LEU A 15 -16.46 -16.16 35.08
CA LEU A 15 -15.15 -16.48 34.48
C LEU A 15 -14.14 -16.78 35.59
N THR A 16 -13.71 -18.03 35.71
CA THR A 16 -12.37 -18.44 36.24
C THR A 16 -12.23 -19.95 36.12
N SER A 17 -11.57 -20.43 35.06
CA SER A 17 -10.76 -21.67 35.02
C SER A 17 -10.52 -22.11 33.57
N PHE A 18 -9.73 -21.35 32.82
CA PHE A 18 -9.34 -21.73 31.46
C PHE A 18 -7.84 -21.62 31.22
N PHE A 19 -7.01 -21.96 32.21
CA PHE A 19 -5.58 -22.21 31.98
C PHE A 19 -5.04 -23.24 32.96
N LYS A 20 -4.99 -24.51 32.53
CA LYS A 20 -3.88 -25.45 32.80
C LYS A 20 -4.03 -26.67 31.87
N PRO A 21 -2.98 -27.10 31.15
CA PRO A 21 -3.03 -28.22 30.22
C PRO A 21 -2.93 -29.54 30.99
N LYS A 22 -3.84 -30.49 30.73
CA LYS A 22 -3.68 -31.88 31.14
C LYS A 22 -3.17 -32.70 29.95
N THR A 23 -1.97 -33.22 30.15
CA THR A 23 -1.42 -34.41 29.49
C THR A 23 -2.28 -35.64 29.78
N VAL A 24 -2.26 -36.62 28.87
CA VAL A 24 -1.87 -38.04 29.06
C VAL A 24 -2.63 -38.95 28.09
N ASN A 25 -1.84 -39.82 27.47
CA ASN A 25 -2.15 -40.97 26.63
C ASN A 25 -3.12 -42.00 27.23
N GLY A 26 -3.66 -42.83 26.35
CA GLY A 26 -4.13 -44.20 26.61
C GLY A 26 -5.59 -44.37 26.19
N LEU A 27 -6.03 -45.42 25.49
CA LEU A 27 -5.46 -46.70 25.06
C LEU A 27 -6.48 -47.31 24.06
N ALA A 28 -6.00 -48.19 23.17
CA ALA A 28 -6.58 -49.45 22.67
C ALA A 28 -8.12 -49.64 22.65
N ALA A 29 -8.79 -50.29 21.69
CA ALA A 29 -8.41 -51.12 20.55
C ALA A 29 -9.69 -51.37 19.73
N ALA A 30 -9.57 -51.67 18.43
CA ALA A 30 -10.55 -52.49 17.74
C ALA A 30 -9.92 -53.20 16.52
N PHE A 31 -9.73 -54.51 16.71
CA PHE A 31 -9.89 -55.61 15.76
C PHE A 31 -9.02 -55.69 14.48
N GLU A 32 -8.02 -56.60 14.57
CA GLU A 32 -7.92 -57.89 13.82
C GLU A 32 -8.74 -58.04 12.53
N LYS A 33 -8.34 -58.74 11.46
CA LYS A 33 -7.23 -59.63 11.08
C LYS A 33 -7.47 -59.95 9.60
N SER A 34 -6.43 -60.04 8.77
CA SER A 34 -6.32 -61.15 7.80
C SER A 34 -4.84 -61.40 7.47
N GLN A 35 -4.43 -62.64 7.74
CA GLN A 35 -3.10 -63.23 7.56
C GLN A 35 -2.90 -63.59 6.07
N SER A 36 -1.69 -63.62 5.50
CA SER A 36 -0.67 -64.68 5.67
C SER A 36 0.58 -64.32 4.81
N LYS A 37 1.77 -64.14 5.42
CA LYS A 37 2.93 -65.06 5.58
C LYS A 37 3.54 -65.58 4.24
N SER A 38 4.84 -65.43 3.97
CA SER A 38 5.98 -65.99 4.74
C SER A 38 7.36 -65.42 4.30
N LYS A 39 8.22 -65.01 5.26
CA LYS A 39 9.56 -65.54 5.68
C LYS A 39 10.72 -65.40 4.66
N SER A 40 11.89 -64.86 5.02
CA SER A 40 12.86 -65.37 6.03
C SER A 40 13.99 -64.35 6.32
N LYS A 41 14.34 -64.08 7.61
CA LYS A 41 15.57 -64.46 8.38
C LYS A 41 16.86 -63.70 7.94
N SER A 42 17.75 -63.18 8.79
CA SER A 42 18.11 -63.40 10.22
C SER A 42 19.05 -62.30 10.75
N SER A 43 18.99 -62.04 12.06
CA SER A 43 19.90 -61.26 12.93
C SER A 43 21.00 -62.18 13.56
N PRO A 44 21.71 -61.91 14.70
CA PRO A 44 22.24 -60.72 15.45
C PRO A 44 23.76 -60.97 15.79
N PRO A 45 24.45 -60.55 16.90
CA PRO A 45 24.14 -59.73 18.11
C PRO A 45 25.19 -58.60 18.36
N GLU A 46 25.24 -57.78 19.42
CA GLU A 46 24.93 -57.92 20.85
C GLU A 46 24.93 -56.52 21.51
N SER A 47 24.21 -56.37 22.62
CA SER A 47 24.01 -55.18 23.49
C SER A 47 25.19 -54.97 24.47
N PRO A 48 25.22 -54.03 25.47
CA PRO A 48 24.14 -53.17 26.01
C PRO A 48 24.49 -51.72 26.48
N GLU A 49 23.42 -50.96 26.72
CA GLU A 49 23.13 -50.00 27.82
C GLU A 49 24.00 -48.75 28.17
N ALA A 50 23.26 -47.62 28.19
CA ALA A 50 23.09 -46.65 29.29
C ALA A 50 23.96 -45.36 29.42
N ASN A 51 23.22 -44.24 29.34
CA ASN A 51 23.19 -43.07 30.23
C ASN A 51 24.23 -41.92 30.19
N ARG A 52 23.64 -40.70 30.23
CA ARG A 52 24.04 -39.44 30.92
C ARG A 52 25.05 -38.46 30.28
N LYS A 53 24.51 -37.25 30.07
CA LYS A 53 24.99 -35.88 30.44
C LYS A 53 26.47 -35.50 30.26
N ARG A 54 26.66 -34.52 29.36
CA ARG A 54 27.51 -33.29 29.41
C ARG A 54 28.81 -33.27 30.25
N SER A 55 29.89 -33.06 29.50
CA SER A 55 30.83 -31.91 29.49
C SER A 55 32.19 -32.00 30.21
N LEU A 56 33.22 -31.58 29.44
CA LEU A 56 34.52 -30.96 29.80
C LEU A 56 35.75 -31.85 30.06
N VAL A 57 36.92 -31.18 29.95
CA VAL A 57 38.30 -31.48 30.41
C VAL A 57 39.21 -32.04 29.28
N GLU A 58 40.23 -31.28 28.80
CA GLU A 58 41.64 -31.13 29.30
C GLU A 58 42.34 -32.52 29.36
N ASP A 59 43.56 -32.74 28.87
CA ASP A 59 44.84 -32.20 29.32
C ASP A 59 46.00 -32.69 28.40
N GLU A 60 47.21 -32.21 28.72
CA GLU A 60 48.53 -32.86 28.58
C GLU A 60 49.51 -32.39 27.48
N ASP A 61 50.30 -31.39 27.87
CA ASP A 61 51.73 -31.46 28.23
C ASP A 61 52.87 -31.75 27.22
N SER A 62 53.94 -30.96 27.42
CA SER A 62 55.34 -31.04 26.93
C SER A 62 55.62 -30.80 25.43
N GLY A 63 56.59 -29.98 24.98
CA GLY A 63 57.57 -29.12 25.63
C GLY A 63 58.52 -28.49 24.59
N SER A 64 59.07 -27.32 24.97
CA SER A 64 60.31 -26.66 24.45
C SER A 64 60.24 -25.97 23.07
N THR A 65 60.68 -24.72 22.85
CA THR A 65 61.54 -23.83 23.66
C THR A 65 61.40 -22.38 23.17
N GLN A 66 61.10 -21.45 24.11
CA GLN A 66 61.74 -20.15 24.38
C GLN A 66 61.87 -19.08 23.26
N LEU A 67 61.71 -17.76 23.43
CA LEU A 67 61.50 -16.74 24.49
C LEU A 67 61.10 -15.47 23.66
N GLY A 68 60.42 -14.42 24.09
CA GLY A 68 60.07 -13.87 25.39
C GLY A 68 59.88 -12.34 25.23
N LYS A 69 58.63 -11.89 25.39
CA LYS A 69 58.13 -10.65 26.05
C LYS A 69 58.77 -9.27 25.76
N THR A 70 57.87 -8.33 25.44
CA THR A 70 57.89 -6.87 25.75
C THR A 70 58.25 -6.59 27.23
N PRO A 71 58.70 -5.39 27.72
CA PRO A 71 58.01 -4.09 27.51
C PRO A 71 58.77 -2.76 27.80
N LYS A 72 58.02 -1.63 27.75
CA LYS A 72 58.15 -0.33 28.48
C LYS A 72 59.10 0.80 27.98
N LYS A 73 58.45 1.94 27.67
CA LYS A 73 58.71 3.37 27.99
C LYS A 73 60.19 3.85 28.14
N ILE A 74 60.56 4.92 27.40
CA ILE A 74 60.96 6.27 27.89
C ILE A 74 61.41 7.19 26.71
N LYS A 75 60.87 8.42 26.73
CA LYS A 75 61.34 9.79 26.32
C LYS A 75 62.68 10.04 25.58
N LEU A 76 62.62 11.11 24.76
CA LEU A 76 63.68 12.04 24.24
C LEU A 76 64.59 11.42 23.15
N GLY A 77 64.97 12.05 22.03
CA GLY A 77 64.85 13.40 21.48
C GLY A 77 66.09 13.68 20.60
N HIS A 78 65.91 14.27 19.40
CA HIS A 78 66.91 15.01 18.57
C HIS A 78 68.15 14.22 18.07
N GLU A 79 68.80 14.39 16.90
CA GLU A 79 68.94 15.31 15.74
C GLU A 79 69.38 14.41 14.53
N GLY A 80 69.39 14.78 13.25
CA GLY A 80 69.16 16.04 12.56
C GLY A 80 69.55 15.95 11.08
N ALA A 81 69.38 17.10 10.40
CA ALA A 81 70.04 17.57 9.16
C ALA A 81 69.65 16.87 7.83
N ASP A 82 69.47 17.53 6.68
CA ASP A 82 69.59 18.93 6.24
C ASP A 82 68.95 19.06 4.83
N GLY A 83 68.65 20.28 4.37
CA GLY A 83 68.61 20.58 2.92
C GLY A 83 67.49 21.47 2.34
N GLY A 84 67.75 22.79 2.27
CA GLY A 84 67.42 23.76 1.17
C GLY A 84 65.95 24.01 0.77
N ASN A 85 65.29 25.17 0.94
CA ASN A 85 65.53 26.60 0.58
C ASN A 85 64.97 27.05 -0.80
N GLN A 86 64.11 28.10 -0.77
CA GLN A 86 63.69 29.08 -1.82
C GLN A 86 62.85 28.56 -3.01
N ASP A 87 61.84 29.26 -3.56
CA ASP A 87 61.69 30.70 -3.78
C ASP A 87 60.24 31.10 -4.17
N LYS A 88 60.06 32.43 -4.19
CA LYS A 88 58.89 33.28 -4.42
C LYS A 88 58.04 33.03 -5.69
N SER A 89 56.76 33.42 -5.65
CA SER A 89 56.27 34.58 -6.44
C SER A 89 54.79 34.91 -6.19
N SER A 90 54.56 36.21 -6.08
CA SER A 90 53.31 36.96 -5.91
C SER A 90 52.72 37.38 -7.25
N PHE A 91 51.39 37.44 -7.38
CA PHE A 91 50.72 38.38 -8.28
C PHE A 91 49.32 38.77 -7.77
N PHE A 92 49.18 40.03 -7.38
CA PHE A 92 47.96 40.86 -7.31
C PHE A 92 48.10 41.91 -8.42
N PRO A 93 47.07 42.66 -8.90
CA PRO A 93 46.01 43.35 -8.14
C PRO A 93 44.62 43.24 -8.83
N GLY A 94 43.47 43.71 -8.33
CA GLY A 94 43.10 44.73 -7.35
C GLY A 94 42.05 45.64 -8.00
N GLY A 95 40.87 45.77 -7.39
CA GLY A 95 39.82 46.72 -7.77
C GLY A 95 38.92 47.03 -6.57
N LYS A 96 39.05 48.23 -6.01
CA LYS A 96 38.22 48.86 -4.96
C LYS A 96 37.17 49.76 -5.63
N GLN A 97 35.95 49.92 -5.11
CA GLN A 97 35.43 51.02 -4.23
C GLN A 97 33.88 50.96 -4.33
N ALA A 98 33.01 51.42 -3.43
CA ALA A 98 33.08 51.96 -2.07
C ALA A 98 31.64 51.99 -1.48
N ASP A 99 31.58 51.85 -0.15
CA ASP A 99 30.67 52.36 0.91
C ASP A 99 29.25 52.91 0.60
N ASP A 100 28.27 52.48 1.42
CA ASP A 100 27.68 53.37 2.44
C ASP A 100 26.91 52.58 3.54
N ASP A 101 27.26 52.87 4.80
CA ASP A 101 26.53 52.52 6.04
C ASP A 101 26.20 53.87 6.71
N PRO A 102 25.05 54.02 7.39
CA PRO A 102 25.19 54.05 8.84
C PRO A 102 23.99 53.46 9.62
N ARG A 103 24.32 52.72 10.67
CA ARG A 103 23.43 52.39 11.80
C ARG A 103 22.83 53.63 12.49
N PRO A 104 21.66 53.47 13.13
CA PRO A 104 21.60 53.68 14.57
C PRO A 104 20.81 52.62 15.36
N LYS A 105 20.92 52.73 16.70
CA LYS A 105 20.71 51.74 17.77
C LYS A 105 19.25 51.58 18.26
N ASN A 106 18.95 50.36 18.71
CA ASN A 106 18.11 49.91 19.85
C ASN A 106 16.71 50.51 20.12
N ALA A 107 15.70 49.65 20.04
CA ALA A 107 14.62 49.54 21.03
C ALA A 107 14.17 48.07 21.16
N ALA A 108 14.11 47.57 22.39
CA ALA A 108 13.72 46.20 22.75
C ALA A 108 12.21 45.96 22.68
N PRO A 109 11.75 44.72 22.40
CA PRO A 109 10.51 44.20 22.95
C PRO A 109 10.75 43.04 23.91
N ALA A 110 9.88 43.01 24.92
CA ALA A 110 9.91 42.16 26.09
C ALA A 110 9.84 40.66 25.80
N GLY A 111 10.61 39.89 26.57
CA GLY A 111 10.70 38.45 26.46
C GLY A 111 9.46 37.70 26.95
N ARG A 112 8.96 36.79 26.13
CA ARG A 112 8.34 35.51 26.56
C ARG A 112 8.16 34.49 25.42
N THR A 113 9.07 34.42 24.46
CA THR A 113 8.88 33.53 23.28
C THR A 113 10.11 32.77 22.79
N GLU A 114 11.26 32.85 23.48
CA GLU A 114 12.46 32.10 23.08
C GLU A 114 12.72 30.88 23.97
N ARG A 115 11.77 29.94 24.00
CA ARG A 115 12.02 28.60 24.57
C ARG A 115 11.52 27.43 23.74
N PHE A 116 11.06 27.68 22.52
CA PHE A 116 10.65 26.63 21.59
C PHE A 116 11.05 27.01 20.18
N VAL A 117 12.35 26.94 19.90
CA VAL A 117 12.88 26.77 18.55
C VAL A 117 13.69 25.49 18.59
N TYR A 118 13.15 24.42 18.01
CA TYR A 118 13.88 23.17 17.84
C TYR A 118 14.39 23.13 16.41
N SER A 119 15.72 23.19 16.29
CA SER A 119 16.48 22.95 15.08
C SER A 119 16.32 21.49 14.65
N GLN A 120 16.08 21.27 13.36
CA GLN A 120 16.32 19.96 12.75
C GLN A 120 17.80 19.60 12.97
N ALA A 121 18.06 18.40 13.50
CA ALA A 121 19.41 17.86 13.63
C ALA A 121 19.61 16.81 12.54
N SER A 122 20.40 17.17 11.54
CA SER A 122 21.12 16.25 10.67
C SER A 122 22.40 15.81 11.38
N ASP A 123 22.70 14.52 11.32
CA ASP A 123 23.94 13.91 11.84
C ASP A 123 25.20 14.61 11.30
N GLY A 124 26.12 14.92 12.21
CA GLY A 124 27.46 15.40 11.89
C GLY A 124 28.32 15.52 13.15
N ASN A 125 29.40 14.73 13.20
CA ASN A 125 30.45 14.77 14.21
C ASN A 125 30.89 16.20 14.54
N ALA A 126 30.95 16.57 15.82
CA ALA A 126 31.62 17.78 16.28
C ALA A 126 32.36 17.52 17.60
N GLU A 127 33.59 18.03 17.62
CA GLU A 127 34.65 17.86 18.63
C GLU A 127 34.32 18.58 19.95
N ASP A 128 34.87 18.06 21.05
CA ASP A 128 34.67 18.54 22.43
C ASP A 128 35.24 19.95 22.66
N GLU A 129 34.39 20.91 23.02
CA GLU A 129 34.80 22.18 23.65
C GLU A 129 34.74 22.08 25.19
N ASP A 130 35.81 22.50 25.86
CA ASP A 130 36.00 22.49 27.31
C ASP A 130 34.98 23.35 28.07
N VAL A 131 34.00 22.70 28.71
CA VAL A 131 33.02 23.37 29.58
C VAL A 131 33.49 23.44 31.04
N ASP A 132 33.43 24.65 31.62
CA ASP A 132 33.82 25.01 32.98
C ASP A 132 33.35 24.00 34.07
N PRO A 133 34.26 23.42 34.88
CA PRO A 133 33.97 22.36 35.85
C PRO A 133 32.87 22.71 36.87
N ASN A 134 32.63 23.99 37.15
CA ASN A 134 31.58 24.41 38.09
C ASN A 134 30.16 24.21 37.53
N THR A 135 29.98 24.41 36.22
CA THR A 135 28.67 24.15 35.58
C THR A 135 28.38 22.66 35.45
N LYS A 136 29.42 21.83 35.29
CA LYS A 136 29.31 20.37 35.30
C LYS A 136 28.86 19.84 36.67
N LYS A 137 29.46 20.34 37.76
CA LYS A 137 29.01 20.02 39.13
C LYS A 137 27.57 20.44 39.42
N HIS A 138 27.17 21.63 38.97
CA HIS A 138 25.80 22.10 39.18
C HIS A 138 24.76 21.26 38.41
N LYS A 139 25.07 20.88 37.16
CA LYS A 139 24.23 19.97 36.37
C LYS A 139 24.18 18.57 36.99
N GLU A 140 25.29 18.05 37.52
CA GLU A 140 25.33 16.76 38.22
C GLU A 140 24.53 16.77 39.53
N GLU A 141 24.53 17.87 40.29
CA GLU A 141 23.70 18.01 41.49
C GLU A 141 22.21 18.09 41.17
N LEU A 142 21.84 18.82 40.10
CA LEU A 142 20.46 18.86 39.61
C LEU A 142 20.01 17.49 39.09
N HIS A 143 20.89 16.77 38.39
CA HIS A 143 20.65 15.40 37.94
C HIS A 143 20.51 14.43 39.11
N LYS A 144 21.37 14.50 40.14
CA LYS A 144 21.25 13.68 41.36
C LYS A 144 19.97 13.98 42.14
N LYS A 145 19.56 15.25 42.24
CA LYS A 145 18.27 15.62 42.84
C LYS A 145 17.08 15.14 42.02
N PHE A 146 17.19 15.13 40.69
CA PHE A 146 16.17 14.63 39.78
C PHE A 146 16.03 13.10 39.86
N VAL A 147 17.15 12.36 39.86
CA VAL A 147 17.20 10.90 39.99
C VAL A 147 16.72 10.43 41.37
N LYS A 148 17.07 11.16 42.45
CA LYS A 148 16.57 10.86 43.81
C LYS A 148 15.06 11.08 43.96
N LYS A 149 14.45 11.90 43.10
CA LYS A 149 13.00 12.19 43.07
C LYS A 149 12.21 11.19 42.22
N LEU A 150 12.87 10.36 41.42
CA LEU A 150 12.23 9.42 40.49
C LEU A 150 12.18 7.97 40.98
N GLY A 151 12.81 7.63 42.11
CA GLY A 151 12.79 6.27 42.67
C GLY A 151 13.51 5.26 41.78
N HIS A 152 14.46 4.52 42.32
CA HIS A 152 15.35 3.68 41.50
C HIS A 152 14.60 2.55 40.78
N PRO A 153 14.82 2.37 39.47
CA PRO A 153 14.39 1.19 38.74
C PRO A 153 15.49 0.13 38.87
N ASP A 154 15.53 -0.62 39.96
CA ASP A 154 16.25 -1.92 40.04
C ASP A 154 15.99 -2.66 41.37
N SER A 155 14.73 -3.05 41.58
CA SER A 155 14.39 -4.08 42.57
C SER A 155 13.66 -5.24 41.88
N LEU A 156 14.32 -5.84 40.88
CA LEU A 156 13.88 -7.09 40.23
C LEU A 156 15.09 -7.93 39.80
N GLN A 157 15.96 -8.26 40.75
CA GLN A 157 16.81 -9.46 40.67
C GLN A 157 16.79 -10.20 42.01
N TRP A 158 15.70 -10.94 42.25
CA TRP A 158 15.78 -12.18 43.04
C TRP A 158 14.70 -13.15 42.58
N ARG A 159 15.09 -14.09 41.72
CA ARG A 159 14.39 -15.37 41.55
C ARG A 159 15.43 -16.43 41.25
N ARG A 160 15.69 -17.31 42.22
CA ARG A 160 15.72 -18.78 42.06
C ARG A 160 16.18 -19.46 43.35
N ARG A 161 15.64 -20.67 43.56
CA ARG A 161 15.65 -21.55 44.75
C ARG A 161 14.43 -21.24 45.63
N LYS A 162 13.49 -22.15 45.89
CA LYS A 162 13.43 -23.60 45.69
C LYS A 162 11.96 -23.98 45.92
N ASP A 163 11.32 -24.72 45.01
CA ASP A 163 10.16 -25.54 45.36
C ASP A 163 10.73 -26.87 45.87
N ASP A 164 10.41 -27.25 47.10
CA ASP A 164 10.03 -28.62 47.50
C ASP A 164 9.77 -28.70 49.02
N GLU A 165 8.69 -29.42 49.36
CA GLU A 165 8.31 -29.96 50.69
C GLU A 165 7.89 -28.92 51.75
N GLY A 166 6.84 -29.09 52.56
CA GLY A 166 6.00 -30.22 52.95
C GLY A 166 5.25 -29.80 54.23
N ASP A 167 4.12 -30.44 54.48
CA ASP A 167 3.09 -30.16 55.48
C ASP A 167 3.49 -30.11 56.98
N ALA A 168 2.64 -29.40 57.72
CA ALA A 168 2.03 -29.74 59.02
C ALA A 168 2.66 -29.39 60.40
N ALA A 169 1.70 -28.95 61.25
CA ALA A 169 1.54 -29.13 62.71
C ALA A 169 2.38 -28.23 63.64
N GLU A 170 1.78 -27.26 64.35
CA GLU A 170 0.88 -27.34 65.55
C GLU A 170 1.64 -27.30 66.89
N GLY A 171 1.08 -26.57 67.87
CA GLY A 171 1.40 -26.65 69.30
C GLY A 171 1.95 -25.34 69.89
N GLU A 172 1.08 -24.47 70.39
CA GLU A 172 0.78 -24.22 71.84
C GLU A 172 1.72 -23.16 72.43
N GLU A 173 1.25 -21.92 72.65
CA GLU A 173 0.41 -21.42 73.77
C GLU A 173 1.18 -21.18 75.07
N GLY A 174 0.90 -20.02 75.66
CA GLY A 174 1.54 -19.46 76.85
C GLY A 174 1.21 -17.97 76.98
N GLU A 175 -0.07 -17.71 77.24
CA GLU A 175 -0.65 -16.43 77.68
C GLU A 175 -0.09 -15.97 79.03
N ASP A 176 -0.17 -14.67 79.29
CA ASP A 176 -0.62 -14.18 80.61
C ASP A 176 -1.36 -12.85 80.38
N ASP A 177 -2.65 -12.93 80.68
CA ASP A 177 -3.68 -11.88 80.78
C ASP A 177 -3.61 -11.15 82.13
N GLU A 178 -4.38 -10.05 82.23
CA GLU A 178 -5.17 -9.54 83.38
C GLU A 178 -5.31 -8.00 83.21
N ASP A 179 -6.47 -7.34 83.33
CA ASP A 179 -7.85 -7.79 83.50
C ASP A 179 -8.83 -6.62 83.29
N ASP A 180 -10.06 -7.01 82.99
CA ASP A 180 -11.35 -6.46 83.45
C ASP A 180 -12.25 -5.46 82.68
N GLU A 181 -13.40 -6.05 82.34
CA GLU A 181 -14.81 -5.63 82.40
C GLU A 181 -15.50 -4.83 81.28
N ALA A 182 -16.58 -5.46 80.80
CA ALA A 182 -17.36 -5.15 79.61
C ALA A 182 -18.53 -4.18 79.85
N PRO A 183 -18.87 -3.31 78.87
CA PRO A 183 -20.16 -2.65 78.81
C PRO A 183 -21.09 -3.18 77.68
N PRO A 184 -22.42 -2.99 77.81
CA PRO A 184 -23.47 -3.52 76.91
C PRO A 184 -23.55 -2.79 75.55
N PRO A 185 -24.29 -3.32 74.55
CA PRO A 185 -24.00 -3.04 73.14
C PRO A 185 -24.59 -1.71 72.67
N PRO A 186 -23.83 -0.88 71.93
CA PRO A 186 -24.36 0.31 71.30
C PRO A 186 -24.77 0.07 69.84
N LYS A 187 -25.85 0.76 69.49
CA LYS A 187 -26.52 0.85 68.19
C LYS A 187 -25.59 1.29 67.04
N ALA A 188 -25.91 0.78 65.86
CA ALA A 188 -25.28 1.09 64.57
C ALA A 188 -25.09 2.60 64.30
N LYS A 189 -23.83 3.00 64.06
CA LYS A 189 -23.47 4.16 63.22
C LYS A 189 -22.76 3.64 61.98
N LYS A 190 -23.30 4.00 60.81
CA LYS A 190 -22.83 3.68 59.46
C LYS A 190 -21.33 3.96 59.30
N GLY A 191 -20.51 2.91 59.37
CA GLY A 191 -19.14 2.91 58.86
C GLY A 191 -19.18 2.90 57.34
N GLY A 192 -18.66 3.96 56.72
CA GLY A 192 -18.66 4.16 55.28
C GLY A 192 -17.96 3.02 54.55
N ALA A 193 -18.68 2.39 53.62
CA ALA A 193 -18.09 1.52 52.62
C ALA A 193 -16.91 2.25 51.94
N ARG A 194 -15.76 1.58 51.82
CA ARG A 194 -14.71 1.99 50.87
C ARG A 194 -15.38 2.21 49.52
N ALA A 195 -15.52 3.46 49.11
CA ALA A 195 -16.09 3.79 47.82
C ALA A 195 -15.22 3.15 46.74
N ALA A 196 -15.78 2.22 45.98
CA ALA A 196 -15.22 1.83 44.69
C ALA A 196 -14.93 3.13 43.92
N LYS A 197 -13.67 3.32 43.49
CA LYS A 197 -13.22 4.55 42.81
C LYS A 197 -14.04 4.71 41.52
N LYS A 198 -15.11 5.52 41.60
CA LYS A 198 -16.06 5.72 40.49
C LYS A 198 -15.37 6.49 39.37
N LEU A 199 -15.38 5.91 38.18
CA LEU A 199 -14.98 6.55 36.92
C LEU A 199 -15.67 7.90 36.75
N THR A 200 -14.97 8.85 36.14
CA THR A 200 -15.57 10.16 35.83
C THR A 200 -16.68 10.02 34.78
N PRO A 201 -17.67 10.93 34.72
CA PRO A 201 -18.74 10.85 33.71
C PRO A 201 -18.24 10.80 32.26
N MET A 202 -17.11 11.44 31.95
CA MET A 202 -16.47 11.38 30.63
C MET A 202 -15.83 10.02 30.37
N GLU A 203 -15.17 9.42 31.36
CA GLU A 203 -14.60 8.07 31.23
C GLU A 203 -15.69 7.00 31.09
N ILE A 204 -16.87 7.21 31.69
CA ILE A 204 -18.05 6.35 31.46
C ILE A 204 -18.51 6.45 30.01
N GLN A 205 -18.68 7.67 29.47
CA GLN A 205 -19.01 7.87 28.05
C GLN A 205 -17.95 7.24 27.12
N PHE A 206 -16.66 7.39 27.45
CA PHE A 206 -15.58 6.74 26.72
C PHE A 206 -15.75 5.22 26.67
N LEU A 207 -15.94 4.59 27.83
CA LEU A 207 -16.06 3.13 27.93
C LEU A 207 -17.31 2.62 27.23
N ASP A 208 -18.42 3.35 27.28
CA ASP A 208 -19.65 2.97 26.59
C ASP A 208 -19.48 2.95 25.06
N ILE A 209 -18.68 3.87 24.51
CA ILE A 209 -18.30 3.89 23.09
C ILE A 209 -17.26 2.79 22.81
N LYS A 210 -16.20 2.70 23.62
CA LYS A 210 -15.08 1.75 23.42
C LYS A 210 -15.53 0.29 23.51
N ARG A 211 -16.51 -0.04 24.36
CA ARG A 211 -17.09 -1.39 24.45
C ARG A 211 -17.78 -1.84 23.16
N LYS A 212 -18.31 -0.91 22.37
CA LYS A 212 -18.91 -1.18 21.06
C LYS A 212 -17.87 -1.26 19.93
N HIS A 213 -16.69 -0.63 20.13
CA HIS A 213 -15.63 -0.51 19.13
C HIS A 213 -14.25 -0.85 19.72
N LEU A 214 -14.10 -2.07 20.27
CA LEU A 214 -12.88 -2.47 20.98
C LEU A 214 -11.64 -2.51 20.06
N ASP A 215 -11.85 -2.80 18.78
CA ASP A 215 -10.82 -2.87 17.73
C ASP A 215 -10.39 -1.48 17.19
N THR A 216 -11.01 -0.40 17.67
CA THR A 216 -10.86 0.96 17.13
C THR A 216 -10.14 1.88 18.10
N VAL A 217 -9.10 2.57 17.66
CA VAL A 217 -8.41 3.62 18.44
C VAL A 217 -9.28 4.86 18.48
N LEU A 218 -9.74 5.27 19.66
CA LEU A 218 -10.65 6.40 19.80
C LEU A 218 -9.90 7.71 20.07
N ILE A 219 -10.24 8.72 19.27
CA ILE A 219 -9.77 10.11 19.39
C ILE A 219 -10.93 10.95 19.94
N MET A 220 -10.92 11.23 21.24
CA MET A 220 -12.06 11.89 21.90
C MET A 220 -11.87 13.40 22.08
N GLU A 221 -12.83 14.19 21.61
CA GLU A 221 -12.84 15.63 21.76
C GLU A 221 -13.12 16.08 23.21
N VAL A 222 -12.22 16.88 23.76
CA VAL A 222 -12.32 17.45 25.11
C VAL A 222 -11.95 18.93 25.05
N GLY A 223 -12.92 19.76 24.66
CA GLY A 223 -12.70 21.20 24.47
C GLY A 223 -11.73 21.45 23.32
N TYR A 224 -10.67 22.23 23.55
CA TYR A 224 -9.70 22.62 22.51
C TYR A 224 -8.70 21.54 22.09
N LYS A 225 -8.84 20.30 22.59
CA LYS A 225 -7.91 19.18 22.31
C LYS A 225 -8.63 17.85 22.20
N PHE A 226 -8.02 16.93 21.46
CA PHE A 226 -8.39 15.52 21.46
C PHE A 226 -7.56 14.75 22.50
N ARG A 227 -8.17 13.75 23.13
CA ARG A 227 -7.54 12.86 24.10
C ARG A 227 -7.68 11.40 23.69
N PHE A 228 -6.62 10.64 23.94
CA PHE A 228 -6.57 9.19 23.89
C PHE A 228 -6.57 8.66 25.33
N LEU A 229 -7.19 7.49 25.57
CA LEU A 229 -7.32 6.89 26.91
C LEU A 229 -6.97 5.40 26.91
N GLY A 230 -6.25 4.95 27.94
CA GLY A 230 -5.89 3.55 28.14
C GLY A 230 -4.89 3.04 27.10
N GLU A 231 -5.16 1.86 26.53
CA GLU A 231 -4.32 1.27 25.49
C GLU A 231 -4.20 2.17 24.25
N ASP A 232 -5.28 2.86 23.87
CA ASP A 232 -5.28 3.84 22.77
C ASP A 232 -4.23 4.94 22.99
N ALA A 233 -3.99 5.35 24.25
CA ALA A 233 -2.96 6.35 24.57
C ALA A 233 -1.53 5.80 24.39
N ARG A 234 -1.31 4.50 24.67
CA ARG A 234 -0.03 3.83 24.42
C ARG A 234 0.26 3.75 22.92
N ILE A 235 -0.74 3.34 22.14
CA ILE A 235 -0.66 3.26 20.67
C ILE A 235 -0.36 4.65 20.11
N ALA A 236 -1.14 5.66 20.51
CA ALA A 236 -0.93 7.04 20.06
C ALA A 236 0.46 7.56 20.41
N ALA A 237 0.97 7.29 21.61
CA ALA A 237 2.30 7.72 22.02
C ALA A 237 3.42 7.08 21.18
N LYS A 238 3.30 5.78 20.88
CA LYS A 238 4.25 5.05 20.04
C LYS A 238 4.22 5.55 18.60
N GLU A 239 3.06 5.59 17.97
CA GLU A 239 2.93 5.85 16.54
C GLU A 239 3.01 7.35 16.20
N LEU A 240 2.56 8.23 17.10
CA LEU A 240 2.56 9.69 16.89
C LEU A 240 3.78 10.39 17.51
N SER A 241 4.58 9.68 18.29
CA SER A 241 5.72 10.23 19.04
C SER A 241 5.30 11.35 20.00
N ILE A 242 4.21 11.13 20.73
CA ILE A 242 3.67 12.06 21.73
C ILE A 242 3.80 11.48 23.14
N VAL A 243 3.78 12.34 24.16
CA VAL A 243 3.91 11.91 25.56
C VAL A 243 2.66 11.15 26.02
N CYS A 244 2.84 9.93 26.52
CA CYS A 244 1.81 9.19 27.27
C CYS A 244 1.94 9.50 28.76
N ILE A 245 0.91 10.11 29.33
CA ILE A 245 0.80 10.29 30.78
C ILE A 245 0.43 8.94 31.41
N PRO A 246 1.21 8.43 32.39
CA PRO A 246 0.95 7.13 33.02
C PRO A 246 -0.43 7.02 33.69
N GLY A 247 -1.02 5.83 33.63
CA GLY A 247 -2.30 5.48 34.24
C GLY A 247 -2.71 4.05 33.88
N LYS A 248 -3.99 3.70 34.11
CA LYS A 248 -4.56 2.41 33.69
C LYS A 248 -4.53 2.28 32.16
N TYR A 249 -3.97 1.19 31.65
CA TYR A 249 -3.97 0.90 30.21
C TYR A 249 -5.16 0.02 29.85
N ARG A 250 -5.50 -0.92 30.73
CA ARG A 250 -6.59 -1.85 30.55
C ARG A 250 -7.95 -1.20 30.79
N TYR A 251 -8.93 -1.59 29.98
CA TYR A 251 -10.32 -1.13 30.11
C TYR A 251 -11.14 -1.99 31.08
N ASP A 252 -10.63 -3.17 31.45
CA ASP A 252 -11.13 -4.03 32.51
C ASP A 252 -10.51 -3.70 33.87
N GLU A 253 -11.25 -3.98 34.95
CA GLU A 253 -10.74 -3.82 36.31
C GLU A 253 -9.81 -4.98 36.67
N HIS A 254 -8.54 -4.87 36.26
CA HIS A 254 -7.52 -5.86 36.59
C HIS A 254 -6.77 -5.50 37.89
N PRO A 255 -6.54 -6.46 38.82
CA PRO A 255 -5.88 -6.19 40.10
C PRO A 255 -4.49 -5.54 39.99
N SER A 256 -3.75 -5.83 38.92
CA SER A 256 -2.41 -5.27 38.68
C SER A 256 -2.42 -3.75 38.46
N GLU A 257 -3.54 -3.18 37.98
CA GLU A 257 -3.69 -1.75 37.68
C GLU A 257 -4.63 -1.05 38.68
N ALA A 258 -5.06 -1.75 39.73
CA ALA A 258 -5.99 -1.22 40.75
C ALA A 258 -5.42 -0.04 41.56
N HIS A 259 -4.09 0.13 41.58
CA HIS A 259 -3.41 1.24 42.24
C HIS A 259 -3.52 2.57 41.47
N TRP A 260 -3.92 2.54 40.20
CA TRP A 260 -4.11 3.74 39.39
C TRP A 260 -5.56 4.23 39.41
N ASP A 261 -5.76 5.54 39.44
CA ASP A 261 -7.10 6.14 39.62
C ASP A 261 -7.70 6.65 38.33
N ARG A 262 -6.91 6.71 37.26
CA ARG A 262 -7.27 7.28 35.96
C ARG A 262 -6.66 6.44 34.84
N PHE A 263 -7.25 6.51 33.66
CA PHE A 263 -6.64 5.93 32.47
C PHE A 263 -5.35 6.66 32.09
N ALA A 264 -4.40 5.91 31.50
CA ALA A 264 -3.27 6.48 30.78
C ALA A 264 -3.82 7.42 29.70
N SER A 265 -3.14 8.54 29.42
CA SER A 265 -3.67 9.49 28.45
C SER A 265 -2.61 10.20 27.63
N ALA A 266 -2.94 10.44 26.37
CA ALA A 266 -2.18 11.29 25.46
C ALA A 266 -3.14 12.33 24.86
N SER A 267 -2.62 13.43 24.31
CA SER A 267 -3.49 14.46 23.72
C SER A 267 -2.84 15.22 22.57
N ILE A 268 -3.66 15.67 21.63
CA ILE A 268 -3.29 16.49 20.48
C ILE A 268 -4.23 17.69 20.34
N PRO A 269 -3.79 18.85 19.82
CA PRO A 269 -4.67 19.97 19.52
C PRO A 269 -5.73 19.64 18.46
N VAL A 270 -6.91 20.28 18.51
CA VAL A 270 -8.02 20.01 17.56
C VAL A 270 -7.61 20.19 16.10
N HIS A 271 -6.89 21.26 15.77
CA HIS A 271 -6.42 21.55 14.41
C HIS A 271 -5.37 20.54 13.86
N ARG A 272 -4.83 19.66 14.71
CA ARG A 272 -3.87 18.61 14.30
C ARG A 272 -4.53 17.25 14.09
N LEU A 273 -5.85 17.15 14.23
CA LEU A 273 -6.59 15.90 14.04
C LEU A 273 -6.29 15.25 12.67
N PRO A 274 -6.36 15.95 11.52
CA PRO A 274 -6.17 15.31 10.21
C PRO A 274 -4.79 14.65 10.09
N VAL A 275 -3.74 15.35 10.53
CA VAL A 275 -2.35 14.87 10.50
C VAL A 275 -2.17 13.60 11.34
N HIS A 276 -2.71 13.58 12.56
CA HIS A 276 -2.53 12.44 13.46
C HIS A 276 -3.45 11.26 13.13
N ALA A 277 -4.67 11.53 12.65
CA ALA A 277 -5.57 10.49 12.14
C ALA A 277 -4.94 9.78 10.93
N LYS A 278 -4.42 10.53 9.95
CA LYS A 278 -3.73 9.99 8.77
C LYS A 278 -2.55 9.09 9.15
N ARG A 279 -1.73 9.50 10.13
CA ARG A 279 -0.59 8.69 10.62
C ARG A 279 -1.04 7.38 11.28
N LEU A 280 -2.08 7.42 12.12
CA LEU A 280 -2.61 6.20 12.77
C LEU A 280 -3.23 5.24 11.74
N VAL A 281 -3.93 5.77 10.74
CA VAL A 281 -4.50 4.99 9.64
C VAL A 281 -3.39 4.37 8.78
N ALA A 282 -2.35 5.14 8.43
CA ALA A 282 -1.19 4.64 7.69
C ALA A 282 -0.44 3.53 8.44
N ALA A 283 -0.37 3.63 9.78
CA ALA A 283 0.16 2.57 10.65
C ALA A 283 -0.74 1.32 10.73
N GLY A 284 -1.92 1.32 10.09
CA GLY A 284 -2.83 0.18 9.99
C GLY A 284 -3.91 0.11 11.07
N HIS A 285 -4.11 1.16 11.87
CA HIS A 285 -5.15 1.19 12.90
C HIS A 285 -6.51 1.63 12.34
N LYS A 286 -7.60 1.01 12.83
CA LYS A 286 -8.97 1.56 12.70
C LYS A 286 -9.09 2.71 13.70
N VAL A 287 -9.44 3.90 13.22
CA VAL A 287 -9.45 5.14 14.02
C VAL A 287 -10.88 5.67 14.09
N GLY A 288 -11.36 5.93 15.29
CA GLY A 288 -12.69 6.51 15.53
C GLY A 288 -12.58 7.92 16.09
N VAL A 289 -13.19 8.91 15.45
CA VAL A 289 -13.24 10.29 15.94
C VAL A 289 -14.55 10.51 16.69
N VAL A 290 -14.43 10.90 17.95
CA VAL A 290 -15.56 11.14 18.84
C VAL A 290 -15.66 12.64 19.11
N ARG A 291 -16.69 13.30 18.57
CA ARG A 291 -16.91 14.74 18.71
C ARG A 291 -18.01 15.07 19.71
N GLN A 292 -18.00 16.31 20.19
CA GLN A 292 -19.09 16.89 20.98
C GLN A 292 -20.23 17.29 20.04
N ILE A 293 -21.46 16.84 20.31
CA ILE A 293 -22.62 17.14 19.46
C ILE A 293 -23.25 18.50 19.81
N GLU A 294 -23.04 18.92 21.05
CA GLU A 294 -23.69 20.11 21.61
C GLU A 294 -22.68 21.23 21.74
N THR A 295 -23.09 22.42 21.31
CA THR A 295 -22.35 23.66 21.50
C THR A 295 -22.67 24.28 22.86
N ALA A 296 -21.82 25.20 23.34
CA ALA A 296 -21.88 25.67 24.70
C ALA A 296 -23.10 26.58 24.97
N ALA A 297 -23.51 27.42 24.01
CA ALA A 297 -24.66 28.30 24.18
C ALA A 297 -25.97 27.52 24.07
N LEU A 298 -26.12 26.66 23.05
CA LEU A 298 -27.30 25.80 22.90
C LEU A 298 -27.49 24.86 24.11
N LYS A 299 -26.41 24.27 24.63
CA LYS A 299 -26.49 23.41 25.84
C LYS A 299 -26.93 24.18 27.08
N LYS A 300 -26.52 25.43 27.25
CA LYS A 300 -26.95 26.26 28.39
C LYS A 300 -28.44 26.60 28.31
N ALA A 301 -28.99 26.67 27.10
CA ALA A 301 -30.40 26.92 26.85
C ALA A 301 -31.27 25.64 26.95
N GLY A 302 -30.70 24.47 26.68
CA GLY A 302 -31.41 23.19 26.67
C GLY A 302 -31.62 22.52 28.03
N ASP A 303 -32.46 21.49 28.02
CA ASP A 303 -32.88 20.73 29.22
C ASP A 303 -31.71 20.01 29.93
N ASN A 304 -30.60 19.77 29.23
CA ASN A 304 -29.43 19.05 29.71
C ASN A 304 -28.26 19.97 30.14
N ARG A 305 -28.51 21.24 30.42
CA ARG A 305 -27.49 22.21 30.85
C ARG A 305 -26.54 21.72 31.95
N ASN A 306 -27.04 20.92 32.89
CA ASN A 306 -26.28 20.45 34.06
C ASN A 306 -25.52 19.12 33.85
N THR A 307 -25.62 18.48 32.69
CA THR A 307 -24.90 17.22 32.41
C THR A 307 -23.59 17.47 31.67
N PRO A 308 -22.65 16.50 31.59
CA PRO A 308 -21.49 16.62 30.70
C PRO A 308 -21.94 16.69 29.24
N PHE A 309 -21.20 17.43 28.40
CA PHE A 309 -21.41 17.45 26.95
C PHE A 309 -21.54 16.03 26.39
N ILE A 310 -22.58 15.80 25.59
CA ILE A 310 -22.81 14.52 24.93
C ILE A 310 -21.80 14.35 23.79
N ARG A 311 -21.21 13.16 23.71
CA ARG A 311 -20.26 12.76 22.69
C ARG A 311 -20.77 11.54 21.94
N LYS A 312 -20.57 11.52 20.63
CA LYS A 312 -20.75 10.31 19.82
C LYS A 312 -19.60 10.15 18.84
N LEU A 313 -19.41 8.91 18.42
CA LEU A 313 -18.56 8.57 17.29
C LEU A 313 -19.17 9.21 16.03
N THR A 314 -18.46 10.15 15.42
CA THR A 314 -18.91 10.85 14.20
C THR A 314 -18.30 10.26 12.95
N ASN A 315 -17.06 9.79 13.05
CA ASN A 315 -16.33 9.27 11.90
C ASN A 315 -15.50 8.06 12.33
N VAL A 316 -15.42 7.10 11.43
CA VAL A 316 -14.51 5.94 11.54
C VAL A 316 -13.66 5.94 10.28
N TYR A 317 -12.39 5.61 10.45
CA TYR A 317 -11.43 5.57 9.36
C TYR A 317 -10.59 4.31 9.44
N THR A 318 -10.42 3.67 8.30
CA THR A 318 -9.42 2.64 8.03
C THR A 318 -8.60 3.07 6.82
N LYS A 319 -7.59 2.28 6.47
CA LYS A 319 -6.74 2.58 5.31
C LYS A 319 -7.54 2.63 4.00
N GLY A 320 -8.54 1.77 3.84
CA GLY A 320 -9.38 1.78 2.64
C GLY A 320 -10.47 2.87 2.64
N THR A 321 -10.89 3.34 3.82
CA THR A 321 -12.05 4.26 3.97
C THR A 321 -11.66 5.70 4.29
N TYR A 322 -10.37 5.99 4.45
CA TYR A 322 -9.90 7.34 4.73
C TYR A 322 -10.00 8.24 3.51
N ILE A 323 -10.96 9.16 3.56
CA ILE A 323 -11.11 10.24 2.59
C ILE A 323 -10.63 11.52 3.28
N ASP A 324 -9.49 12.03 2.82
CA ASP A 324 -8.78 13.15 3.43
C ASP A 324 -9.58 14.45 3.30
N GLU A 325 -10.04 15.01 4.44
CA GLU A 325 -10.82 16.24 4.51
C GLU A 325 -10.01 17.50 4.15
N ASN A 326 -8.68 17.47 4.25
CA ASN A 326 -7.85 18.66 4.08
C ASN A 326 -7.33 18.86 2.65
N GLY A 327 -7.60 17.94 1.74
CA GLY A 327 -7.13 18.09 0.36
C GLY A 327 -5.61 18.02 0.19
N ASP A 328 -4.86 17.66 1.23
CA ASP A 328 -3.39 17.59 1.15
C ASP A 328 -2.99 16.68 0.00
N LEU A 329 -2.35 17.29 -1.01
CA LEU A 329 -1.65 16.59 -2.07
C LEU A 329 -0.76 15.57 -1.38
N GLU A 330 -1.04 14.28 -1.56
CA GLU A 330 -0.20 13.24 -0.99
C GLU A 330 1.25 13.54 -1.33
N THR A 331 2.05 13.86 -0.31
CA THR A 331 3.47 13.60 -0.35
C THR A 331 3.57 12.11 -0.59
N VAL A 332 3.91 11.74 -1.82
CA VAL A 332 4.30 10.39 -2.21
C VAL A 332 5.27 9.93 -1.11
N GLY A 333 4.86 8.94 -0.30
CA GLY A 333 5.83 8.30 0.57
C GLY A 333 6.97 7.78 -0.32
N GLU A 334 8.19 7.70 0.20
CA GLU A 334 9.39 7.32 -0.57
C GLU A 334 9.22 6.02 -1.40
N ASN A 335 8.17 5.23 -1.15
CA ASN A 335 7.82 3.99 -1.84
C ASN A 335 6.74 4.11 -2.95
N GLY A 336 6.38 5.31 -3.41
CA GLY A 336 5.59 5.51 -4.66
C GLY A 336 4.10 5.15 -4.59
N ALA A 337 3.63 4.54 -3.49
CA ALA A 337 2.31 3.94 -3.47
C ALA A 337 1.21 4.92 -3.03
N PRO A 338 0.12 5.12 -3.81
CA PRO A 338 -0.94 6.07 -3.46
C PRO A 338 -1.66 5.67 -2.16
N SER A 339 -1.99 6.66 -1.32
CA SER A 339 -2.51 6.41 0.05
C SER A 339 -3.95 5.90 0.12
N GLY A 340 -4.61 5.69 -1.03
CA GLY A 340 -5.94 5.06 -1.12
C GLY A 340 -5.87 3.79 -1.95
N GLY A 341 -5.97 2.62 -1.30
CA GLY A 341 -6.04 1.32 -1.95
C GLY A 341 -7.46 0.80 -2.10
N TYR A 342 -7.63 -0.34 -2.77
CA TYR A 342 -8.92 -1.02 -2.84
C TYR A 342 -9.27 -1.70 -1.51
N LEU A 343 -10.54 -1.67 -1.13
CA LEU A 343 -11.14 -2.65 -0.24
C LEU A 343 -11.64 -3.81 -1.09
N LEU A 344 -11.25 -5.03 -0.76
CA LEU A 344 -11.69 -6.22 -1.47
C LEU A 344 -12.57 -7.08 -0.57
N CYS A 345 -13.81 -7.29 -0.99
CA CYS A 345 -14.68 -8.31 -0.43
C CYS A 345 -14.50 -9.62 -1.20
N ILE A 346 -14.32 -10.73 -0.48
CA ILE A 346 -14.17 -12.07 -1.05
C ILE A 346 -15.06 -13.07 -0.32
N THR A 347 -15.74 -13.91 -1.10
CA THR A 347 -16.47 -15.09 -0.63
C THR A 347 -16.06 -16.29 -1.45
N GLU A 348 -16.06 -17.46 -0.82
CA GLU A 348 -15.64 -18.72 -1.43
C GLU A 348 -16.66 -19.81 -1.10
N THR A 349 -16.95 -20.68 -2.06
CA THR A 349 -17.77 -21.87 -1.86
C THR A 349 -17.06 -23.08 -2.45
N PRO A 350 -16.80 -24.16 -1.66
CA PRO A 350 -16.19 -25.37 -2.20
C PRO A 350 -17.14 -26.05 -3.20
N THR A 351 -16.65 -26.36 -4.41
CA THR A 351 -17.45 -27.02 -5.46
C THR A 351 -17.25 -28.54 -5.44
N LYS A 352 -16.06 -29.05 -5.81
CA LYS A 352 -15.74 -30.51 -5.86
C LYS A 352 -14.23 -30.77 -5.69
N GLY A 353 -13.86 -31.97 -5.21
CA GLY A 353 -12.47 -32.45 -5.06
C GLY A 353 -11.93 -32.43 -3.62
N GLN A 354 -10.92 -33.24 -3.33
CA GLN A 354 -10.18 -33.24 -2.06
C GLN A 354 -8.67 -33.23 -2.33
N GLY A 355 -7.89 -32.52 -1.51
CA GLY A 355 -6.45 -32.43 -1.69
C GLY A 355 -6.08 -31.66 -2.96
N THR A 356 -5.29 -32.27 -3.85
CA THR A 356 -4.79 -31.62 -5.08
C THR A 356 -5.86 -31.34 -6.12
N ASP A 357 -7.00 -32.01 -6.05
CA ASP A 357 -8.14 -31.81 -6.97
C ASP A 357 -9.18 -30.80 -6.44
N GLU A 358 -8.89 -30.16 -5.30
CA GLU A 358 -9.78 -29.19 -4.67
C GLU A 358 -10.06 -28.01 -5.61
N LYS A 359 -11.35 -27.81 -5.91
CA LYS A 359 -11.87 -26.65 -6.63
C LYS A 359 -12.81 -25.83 -5.76
N VAL A 360 -12.75 -24.53 -5.97
CA VAL A 360 -13.54 -23.55 -5.24
C VAL A 360 -14.12 -22.52 -6.20
N ASP A 361 -15.36 -22.13 -5.97
CA ASP A 361 -16.02 -21.03 -6.69
C ASP A 361 -15.89 -19.75 -5.85
N VAL A 362 -15.37 -18.69 -6.46
CA VAL A 362 -14.94 -17.46 -5.77
C VAL A 362 -15.65 -16.26 -6.36
N GLY A 363 -16.28 -15.48 -5.48
CA GLY A 363 -16.85 -14.17 -5.81
C GLY A 363 -16.06 -13.04 -5.18
N ILE A 364 -15.76 -12.01 -5.96
CA ILE A 364 -15.09 -10.81 -5.44
C ILE A 364 -15.80 -9.51 -5.84
N VAL A 365 -15.75 -8.53 -4.93
CA VAL A 365 -16.10 -7.13 -5.19
C VAL A 365 -15.02 -6.26 -4.55
N ALA A 366 -14.30 -5.50 -5.38
CA ALA A 366 -13.33 -4.52 -4.95
C ALA A 366 -13.87 -3.10 -5.17
N VAL A 367 -13.67 -2.22 -4.20
CA VAL A 367 -14.08 -0.82 -4.29
C VAL A 367 -12.96 0.08 -3.80
N GLN A 368 -12.75 1.19 -4.49
CA GLN A 368 -11.84 2.24 -4.06
C GLN A 368 -12.67 3.49 -3.74
N PRO A 369 -13.02 3.73 -2.46
CA PRO A 369 -13.89 4.85 -2.08
C PRO A 369 -13.34 6.21 -2.48
N THR A 370 -12.02 6.36 -2.61
CA THR A 370 -11.35 7.63 -2.96
C THR A 370 -11.49 8.01 -4.44
N THR A 371 -11.77 7.06 -5.35
CA THR A 371 -11.96 7.30 -6.79
C THR A 371 -13.37 6.92 -7.28
N GLY A 372 -14.10 6.13 -6.49
CA GLY A 372 -15.39 5.57 -6.87
C GLY A 372 -15.31 4.39 -7.83
N ASP A 373 -14.11 3.82 -8.05
CA ASP A 373 -13.93 2.66 -8.93
C ASP A 373 -14.46 1.38 -8.26
N ILE A 374 -15.25 0.60 -9.00
CA ILE A 374 -15.82 -0.67 -8.52
C ILE A 374 -15.46 -1.79 -9.50
N ILE A 375 -14.82 -2.83 -9.01
CA ILE A 375 -14.39 -3.99 -9.79
C ILE A 375 -15.08 -5.23 -9.22
N TYR A 376 -15.66 -6.07 -10.07
CA TYR A 376 -16.24 -7.33 -9.63
C TYR A 376 -15.81 -8.49 -10.54
N ASP A 377 -15.82 -9.71 -9.99
CA ASP A 377 -15.49 -10.92 -10.75
C ASP A 377 -16.08 -12.17 -10.09
N ASN A 378 -16.32 -13.20 -10.90
CA ASN A 378 -16.70 -14.55 -10.46
C ASN A 378 -15.91 -15.59 -11.24
N PHE A 379 -15.22 -16.51 -10.55
CA PHE A 379 -14.38 -17.51 -11.19
C PHE A 379 -14.20 -18.77 -10.32
N GLU A 380 -13.92 -19.90 -10.97
CA GLU A 380 -13.45 -21.11 -10.29
C GLU A 380 -11.93 -21.07 -10.14
N ASP A 381 -11.42 -21.51 -8.99
CA ASP A 381 -9.97 -21.63 -8.73
C ASP A 381 -9.61 -23.05 -8.26
N GLY A 382 -8.41 -23.48 -8.61
CA GLY A 382 -7.85 -24.78 -8.25
C GLY A 382 -7.04 -24.72 -6.96
N PHE A 383 -6.51 -25.87 -6.51
CA PHE A 383 -5.75 -26.03 -5.26
C PHE A 383 -4.64 -24.97 -5.02
N MET A 384 -3.97 -24.50 -6.07
CA MET A 384 -2.89 -23.51 -6.01
C MET A 384 -3.35 -22.06 -5.81
N ARG A 385 -4.64 -21.76 -5.96
CA ARG A 385 -5.22 -20.41 -5.82
C ARG A 385 -4.62 -19.32 -6.73
N SER A 386 -4.21 -19.71 -7.94
CA SER A 386 -3.54 -18.81 -8.90
C SER A 386 -4.46 -17.73 -9.47
N GLU A 387 -5.76 -18.02 -9.59
CA GLU A 387 -6.72 -17.04 -10.10
C GLU A 387 -6.97 -15.95 -9.05
N ILE A 388 -7.12 -16.33 -7.77
CA ILE A 388 -7.19 -15.39 -6.64
C ILE A 388 -5.91 -14.53 -6.61
N GLU A 389 -4.73 -15.16 -6.62
CA GLU A 389 -3.44 -14.45 -6.60
C GLU A 389 -3.34 -13.40 -7.71
N THR A 390 -3.76 -13.75 -8.93
CA THR A 390 -3.78 -12.83 -10.07
C THR A 390 -4.65 -11.61 -9.80
N ARG A 391 -5.90 -11.79 -9.32
CA ARG A 391 -6.78 -10.65 -9.00
C ARG A 391 -6.17 -9.80 -7.88
N LEU A 392 -5.58 -10.43 -6.86
CA LEU A 392 -4.96 -9.73 -5.74
C LEU A 392 -3.77 -8.87 -6.16
N LEU A 393 -2.96 -9.30 -7.11
CA LEU A 393 -1.81 -8.52 -7.60
C LEU A 393 -2.24 -7.35 -8.50
N HIS A 394 -3.31 -7.51 -9.28
CA HIS A 394 -3.87 -6.42 -10.11
C HIS A 394 -4.64 -5.39 -9.29
N ILE A 395 -5.47 -5.85 -8.36
CA ILE A 395 -6.30 -4.98 -7.51
C ILE A 395 -5.46 -4.37 -6.39
N SER A 396 -4.50 -5.14 -5.86
CA SER A 396 -3.59 -4.74 -4.79
C SER A 396 -4.34 -4.15 -3.58
N PRO A 397 -5.20 -4.95 -2.91
CA PRO A 397 -6.07 -4.46 -1.85
C PRO A 397 -5.31 -4.07 -0.58
N CYS A 398 -5.72 -2.94 0.00
CA CYS A 398 -5.21 -2.46 1.29
C CYS A 398 -6.02 -2.98 2.49
N GLU A 399 -7.22 -3.50 2.23
CA GLU A 399 -8.13 -4.03 3.23
C GLU A 399 -8.99 -5.15 2.62
N PHE A 400 -9.20 -6.22 3.40
CA PHE A 400 -9.98 -7.39 3.03
C PHE A 400 -11.23 -7.49 3.89
N VAL A 401 -12.37 -7.74 3.26
CA VAL A 401 -13.64 -8.13 3.90
C VAL A 401 -13.94 -9.56 3.47
N ILE A 402 -13.74 -10.52 4.38
CA ILE A 402 -13.93 -11.94 4.09
C ILE A 402 -15.33 -12.35 4.56
N VAL A 403 -16.16 -12.86 3.66
CA VAL A 403 -17.50 -13.34 3.98
C VAL A 403 -17.49 -14.86 4.12
N GLY A 404 -17.74 -15.35 5.34
CA GLY A 404 -17.69 -16.76 5.68
C GLY A 404 -16.29 -17.28 5.99
N GLU A 405 -16.13 -18.60 5.90
CA GLU A 405 -14.85 -19.29 6.10
C GLU A 405 -14.20 -19.57 4.76
N LEU A 406 -12.95 -19.14 4.60
CA LEU A 406 -12.12 -19.51 3.45
C LEU A 406 -11.51 -20.90 3.66
N THR A 407 -11.22 -21.57 2.56
CA THR A 407 -10.42 -22.80 2.58
C THR A 407 -9.00 -22.52 3.09
N LYS A 408 -8.30 -23.54 3.59
CA LYS A 408 -6.93 -23.37 4.14
C LYS A 408 -5.95 -22.78 3.13
N GLY A 409 -6.09 -23.12 1.85
CA GLY A 409 -5.25 -22.58 0.77
C GLY A 409 -5.50 -21.08 0.57
N SER A 410 -6.76 -20.70 0.38
CA SER A 410 -7.18 -19.30 0.22
C SER A 410 -6.82 -18.44 1.43
N ASP A 411 -7.04 -18.96 2.65
CA ASP A 411 -6.73 -18.23 3.89
C ASP A 411 -5.23 -17.99 4.08
N LYS A 412 -4.39 -18.99 3.76
CA LYS A 412 -2.93 -18.83 3.77
C LYS A 412 -2.46 -17.80 2.76
N LEU A 413 -3.02 -17.80 1.54
CA LEU A 413 -2.69 -16.83 0.50
C LEU A 413 -3.04 -15.40 0.94
N VAL A 414 -4.27 -15.19 1.44
CA VAL A 414 -4.69 -13.88 1.96
C VAL A 414 -3.84 -13.46 3.16
N GLN A 415 -3.50 -14.36 4.07
CA GLN A 415 -2.60 -14.06 5.19
C GLN A 415 -1.19 -13.71 4.74
N HIS A 416 -0.65 -14.38 3.72
CA HIS A 416 0.67 -14.09 3.18
C HIS A 416 0.70 -12.70 2.55
N LEU A 417 -0.23 -12.42 1.65
CA LEU A 417 -0.32 -11.13 0.97
C LEU A 417 -0.68 -10.00 1.93
N SER A 418 -1.53 -10.23 2.93
CA SER A 418 -1.85 -9.19 3.93
C SER A 418 -0.71 -8.89 4.91
N ARG A 419 0.20 -9.84 5.16
CA ARG A 419 1.31 -9.69 6.12
C ARG A 419 2.65 -9.32 5.49
N SER A 420 2.83 -9.61 4.20
CA SER A 420 4.07 -9.33 3.50
C SER A 420 4.17 -7.84 3.15
N SER A 421 5.31 -7.22 3.48
CA SER A 421 5.65 -5.89 2.98
C SER A 421 5.97 -5.89 1.48
N THR A 422 5.93 -7.05 0.81
CA THR A 422 6.12 -7.18 -0.65
C THR A 422 4.88 -6.82 -1.45
N ASN A 423 3.73 -6.50 -0.82
CA ASN A 423 2.60 -5.94 -1.54
C ASN A 423 3.03 -4.68 -2.32
N VAL A 424 2.32 -4.40 -3.41
CA VAL A 424 2.50 -3.23 -4.30
C VAL A 424 2.43 -1.87 -3.57
N PHE A 425 2.18 -1.87 -2.25
CA PHE A 425 2.19 -0.68 -1.39
C PHE A 425 3.20 -0.72 -0.24
N GLY A 426 3.95 -1.81 -0.01
CA GLY A 426 4.92 -1.89 1.08
C GLY A 426 4.32 -2.16 2.48
N ASP A 427 2.99 -2.20 2.60
CA ASP A 427 2.29 -2.10 3.88
C ASP A 427 1.40 -3.32 4.19
N LYS A 428 1.18 -3.57 5.48
CA LYS A 428 0.25 -4.60 5.98
C LYS A 428 -1.20 -4.25 5.63
N SER A 429 -1.95 -5.21 5.07
CA SER A 429 -3.38 -5.05 4.78
C SER A 429 -4.23 -5.49 5.96
N ARG A 430 -5.30 -4.74 6.27
CA ARG A 430 -6.28 -5.10 7.32
C ARG A 430 -7.17 -6.24 6.81
N VAL A 431 -7.57 -7.15 7.70
CA VAL A 431 -8.51 -8.24 7.38
C VAL A 431 -9.67 -8.20 8.36
N GLU A 432 -10.88 -8.11 7.82
CA GLU A 432 -12.15 -8.16 8.54
C GLU A 432 -12.94 -9.40 8.11
N ARG A 433 -13.59 -10.09 9.07
CA ARG A 433 -14.35 -11.30 8.78
C ARG A 433 -15.82 -11.12 9.16
N VAL A 434 -16.69 -11.41 8.21
CA VAL A 434 -18.15 -11.35 8.34
C VAL A 434 -18.70 -12.79 8.34
N PRO A 435 -19.52 -13.20 9.32
CA PRO A 435 -20.08 -14.54 9.36
C PRO A 435 -21.07 -14.77 8.21
N ARG A 436 -21.03 -15.95 7.57
CA ARG A 436 -21.95 -16.33 6.47
C ARG A 436 -23.11 -17.17 7.00
N SER A 437 -24.34 -16.65 6.90
CA SER A 437 -25.57 -17.39 7.21
C SER A 437 -25.95 -18.32 6.05
N LYS A 438 -26.77 -19.36 6.32
CA LYS A 438 -27.26 -20.27 5.27
C LYS A 438 -28.20 -19.60 4.28
N THR A 439 -28.86 -18.53 4.71
CA THR A 439 -29.83 -17.73 3.93
C THR A 439 -29.20 -16.48 3.31
N MET A 440 -27.89 -16.27 3.49
CA MET A 440 -27.19 -15.05 3.09
C MET A 440 -27.34 -14.71 1.60
N ALA A 441 -27.43 -15.70 0.71
CA ALA A 441 -27.65 -15.46 -0.72
C ALA A 441 -28.98 -14.74 -0.99
N ALA A 442 -30.07 -15.24 -0.40
CA ALA A 442 -31.41 -14.64 -0.53
C ALA A 442 -31.50 -13.28 0.18
N GLU A 443 -30.91 -13.18 1.38
CA GLU A 443 -30.81 -11.92 2.14
C GLU A 443 -30.02 -10.87 1.36
N ALA A 444 -28.90 -11.25 0.74
CA ALA A 444 -28.07 -10.36 -0.07
C ALA A 444 -28.81 -9.86 -1.30
N TYR A 445 -29.49 -10.75 -2.04
CA TYR A 445 -30.30 -10.34 -3.19
C TYR A 445 -31.40 -9.35 -2.78
N SER A 446 -32.13 -9.63 -1.70
CA SER A 446 -33.16 -8.72 -1.19
C SER A 446 -32.58 -7.38 -0.74
N HIS A 447 -31.44 -7.39 -0.05
CA HIS A 447 -30.79 -6.18 0.45
C HIS A 447 -30.29 -5.29 -0.71
N VAL A 448 -29.63 -5.87 -1.70
CA VAL A 448 -29.17 -5.15 -2.89
C VAL A 448 -30.35 -4.60 -3.69
N THR A 449 -31.42 -5.39 -3.86
CA THR A 449 -32.63 -4.93 -4.55
C THR A 449 -33.27 -3.76 -3.81
N GLN A 450 -33.38 -3.83 -2.48
CA GLN A 450 -33.94 -2.75 -1.67
C GLN A 450 -33.10 -1.47 -1.76
N PHE A 451 -31.77 -1.61 -1.72
CA PHE A 451 -30.83 -0.49 -1.85
C PHE A 451 -31.04 0.28 -3.16
N TYR A 452 -31.24 -0.41 -4.29
CA TYR A 452 -31.46 0.23 -5.58
C TYR A 452 -32.93 0.57 -5.89
N ALA A 453 -33.92 -0.06 -5.24
CA ALA A 453 -35.33 0.17 -5.47
C ALA A 453 -35.76 1.61 -5.14
N GLU A 454 -35.19 2.19 -4.08
CA GLU A 454 -35.43 3.61 -3.71
C GLU A 454 -34.94 4.57 -4.80
N LYS A 455 -33.96 4.15 -5.61
CA LYS A 455 -33.29 4.98 -6.65
C LYS A 455 -33.90 4.82 -8.04
N LEU A 456 -34.50 3.67 -8.35
CA LEU A 456 -35.26 3.48 -9.58
C LEU A 456 -36.43 4.47 -9.71
N GLN A 457 -36.95 4.96 -8.59
CA GLN A 457 -38.00 5.97 -8.56
C GLN A 457 -37.49 7.39 -8.89
N GLN A 458 -36.18 7.63 -8.79
CA GLN A 458 -35.57 8.97 -8.88
C GLN A 458 -34.83 9.22 -10.21
N THR A 459 -34.47 8.18 -10.98
CA THR A 459 -33.53 8.29 -12.11
C THR A 459 -34.17 7.87 -13.45
N PRO A 460 -34.63 8.80 -14.32
CA PRO A 460 -35.28 8.48 -15.59
C PRO A 460 -34.30 8.26 -16.77
N ASP A 461 -33.03 7.92 -16.52
CA ASP A 461 -32.04 7.64 -17.59
C ASP A 461 -32.09 6.16 -18.00
N ALA A 462 -32.43 5.90 -19.27
CA ALA A 462 -32.52 4.55 -19.84
C ALA A 462 -31.21 3.76 -19.76
N ALA A 463 -30.05 4.44 -19.85
CA ALA A 463 -28.74 3.80 -19.75
C ALA A 463 -28.43 3.38 -18.30
N ALA A 464 -28.80 4.22 -17.33
CA ALA A 464 -28.67 3.90 -15.91
C ALA A 464 -29.60 2.74 -15.52
N SER A 465 -30.83 2.71 -16.06
CA SER A 465 -31.77 1.60 -15.86
C SER A 465 -31.22 0.26 -16.38
N ALA A 466 -30.58 0.24 -17.56
CA ALA A 466 -29.94 -0.96 -18.10
C ALA A 466 -28.72 -1.42 -17.27
N LEU A 467 -27.97 -0.49 -16.67
CA LEU A 467 -26.85 -0.82 -15.77
C LEU A 467 -27.34 -1.35 -14.42
N LEU A 468 -28.40 -0.75 -13.86
CA LEU A 468 -29.07 -1.25 -12.67
C LEU A 468 -29.57 -2.67 -12.88
N ASP A 469 -30.18 -2.95 -14.05
CA ASP A 469 -30.62 -4.30 -14.40
C ASP A 469 -29.45 -5.29 -14.45
N ARG A 470 -28.29 -4.90 -15.00
CA ARG A 470 -27.07 -5.74 -14.95
C ARG A 470 -26.58 -5.99 -13.53
N ILE A 471 -26.65 -5.00 -12.65
CA ILE A 471 -26.23 -5.13 -11.24
C ILE A 471 -27.15 -6.09 -10.49
N LEU A 472 -28.47 -6.05 -10.77
CA LEU A 472 -29.44 -6.97 -10.18
C LEU A 472 -29.26 -8.42 -10.67
N HIS A 473 -28.67 -8.62 -11.85
CA HIS A 473 -28.36 -9.94 -12.42
C HIS A 473 -26.90 -10.38 -12.22
N LEU A 474 -26.19 -9.83 -11.24
CA LEU A 474 -24.84 -10.27 -10.90
C LEU A 474 -24.83 -11.72 -10.34
N PRO A 475 -23.75 -12.49 -10.55
CA PRO A 475 -23.61 -13.83 -10.00
C PRO A 475 -23.79 -13.87 -8.48
N GLU A 476 -24.38 -14.96 -7.95
CA GLU A 476 -24.69 -15.10 -6.52
C GLU A 476 -23.48 -14.78 -5.60
N PRO A 477 -22.26 -15.31 -5.84
CA PRO A 477 -21.10 -14.99 -5.00
C PRO A 477 -20.75 -13.49 -4.99
N VAL A 478 -20.92 -12.81 -6.12
CA VAL A 478 -20.67 -11.37 -6.27
C VAL A 478 -21.72 -10.56 -5.50
N THR A 479 -23.00 -10.95 -5.59
CA THR A 479 -24.11 -10.30 -4.88
C THR A 479 -23.96 -10.41 -3.37
N ILE A 480 -23.48 -11.56 -2.86
CA ILE A 480 -23.13 -11.73 -1.44
C ILE A 480 -22.04 -10.73 -1.03
N CYS A 481 -20.97 -10.64 -1.81
CA CYS A 481 -19.88 -9.69 -1.56
C CYS A 481 -20.34 -8.23 -1.61
N LEU A 482 -21.19 -7.88 -2.58
CA LEU A 482 -21.75 -6.53 -2.72
C LEU A 482 -22.59 -6.16 -1.50
N SER A 483 -23.50 -7.03 -1.06
CA SER A 483 -24.33 -6.80 0.13
C SER A 483 -23.50 -6.62 1.40
N ALA A 484 -22.48 -7.46 1.59
CA ALA A 484 -21.56 -7.36 2.71
C ALA A 484 -20.76 -6.04 2.67
N MET A 485 -20.29 -5.63 1.49
CA MET A 485 -19.55 -4.38 1.31
C MET A 485 -20.42 -3.13 1.52
N ILE A 486 -21.68 -3.14 1.07
CA ILE A 486 -22.65 -2.07 1.37
C ILE A 486 -22.82 -1.94 2.88
N THR A 487 -23.01 -3.06 3.58
CA THR A 487 -23.17 -3.07 5.04
C THR A 487 -21.91 -2.57 5.75
N HIS A 488 -20.74 -2.99 5.27
CA HIS A 488 -19.44 -2.55 5.80
C HIS A 488 -19.25 -1.04 5.63
N LEU A 489 -19.39 -0.54 4.40
CA LEU A 489 -19.19 0.88 4.08
C LEU A 489 -20.23 1.81 4.73
N LYS A 490 -21.41 1.29 5.10
CA LYS A 490 -22.41 2.03 5.87
C LYS A 490 -21.94 2.44 7.26
N GLU A 491 -21.06 1.67 7.91
CA GLU A 491 -20.43 2.08 9.18
C GLU A 491 -19.58 3.35 9.01
N TYR A 492 -19.07 3.59 7.79
CA TYR A 492 -18.17 4.70 7.45
C TYR A 492 -18.89 5.86 6.74
N GLY A 493 -20.17 5.70 6.38
CA GLY A 493 -20.96 6.64 5.58
C GLY A 493 -20.50 6.74 4.12
N LEU A 494 -20.02 5.62 3.55
CA LEU A 494 -19.45 5.53 2.20
C LEU A 494 -20.20 4.55 1.27
N GLU A 495 -21.33 4.00 1.72
CA GLU A 495 -22.15 3.04 0.97
C GLU A 495 -22.66 3.60 -0.37
N HIS A 496 -22.84 4.93 -0.44
CA HIS A 496 -23.29 5.64 -1.64
C HIS A 496 -22.32 5.53 -2.82
N VAL A 497 -21.08 5.06 -2.62
CA VAL A 497 -20.18 4.73 -3.73
C VAL A 497 -20.84 3.79 -4.75
N PHE A 498 -21.71 2.90 -4.27
CA PHE A 498 -22.42 1.93 -5.10
C PHE A 498 -23.57 2.55 -5.91
N ASP A 499 -23.98 3.78 -5.60
CA ASP A 499 -24.94 4.53 -6.43
C ASP A 499 -24.31 4.92 -7.79
N LEU A 500 -22.97 4.94 -7.89
CA LEU A 500 -22.21 5.22 -9.12
C LEU A 500 -22.19 4.01 -10.06
N THR A 501 -23.36 3.60 -10.54
CA THR A 501 -23.57 2.38 -11.35
C THR A 501 -22.73 2.31 -12.63
N LYS A 502 -22.38 3.44 -13.24
CA LYS A 502 -21.47 3.50 -14.41
C LYS A 502 -20.03 3.08 -14.10
N ASN A 503 -19.63 3.06 -12.84
CA ASN A 503 -18.27 2.73 -12.42
C ASN A 503 -18.04 1.23 -12.16
N PHE A 504 -19.08 0.40 -12.29
CA PHE A 504 -18.94 -1.05 -12.18
C PHE A 504 -18.22 -1.62 -13.40
N ALA A 505 -17.07 -2.25 -13.17
CA ALA A 505 -16.29 -2.93 -14.19
C ALA A 505 -16.07 -4.40 -13.85
N SER A 506 -16.35 -5.30 -14.80
CA SER A 506 -15.97 -6.71 -14.67
C SER A 506 -14.46 -6.85 -14.85
N PHE A 507 -13.81 -7.64 -13.98
CA PHE A 507 -12.39 -7.96 -14.12
C PHE A 507 -12.12 -8.89 -15.32
N SER A 508 -12.92 -9.95 -15.47
CA SER A 508 -12.72 -11.00 -16.50
C SER A 508 -13.34 -10.69 -17.87
N ALA A 509 -13.82 -9.46 -18.12
CA ALA A 509 -14.26 -9.10 -19.46
C ALA A 509 -13.10 -9.33 -20.45
N ARG A 510 -13.27 -10.21 -21.46
CA ARG A 510 -12.27 -10.58 -22.49
C ARG A 510 -11.82 -9.43 -23.40
N GLN A 511 -11.91 -8.19 -22.93
CA GLN A 511 -11.44 -6.98 -23.63
C GLN A 511 -9.93 -6.76 -23.42
N HIS A 512 -9.33 -7.41 -22.43
CA HIS A 512 -7.94 -7.19 -22.03
C HIS A 512 -7.13 -8.48 -22.01
N MET A 513 -5.84 -8.36 -22.32
CA MET A 513 -4.86 -9.43 -22.22
C MET A 513 -4.71 -9.86 -20.76
N LEU A 514 -4.69 -11.17 -20.53
CA LEU A 514 -4.47 -11.72 -19.21
C LEU A 514 -2.97 -11.75 -18.90
N LEU A 515 -2.56 -10.92 -17.93
CA LEU A 515 -1.23 -10.96 -17.32
C LEU A 515 -1.39 -11.54 -15.92
N ASN A 516 -0.88 -12.74 -15.67
CA ASN A 516 -0.88 -13.30 -14.33
C ASN A 516 0.17 -12.59 -13.45
N GLY A 517 0.06 -12.81 -12.14
CA GLY A 517 0.96 -12.24 -11.15
C GLY A 517 2.45 -12.46 -11.44
N THR A 518 2.82 -13.71 -11.73
CA THR A 518 4.20 -14.08 -12.02
C THR A 518 4.74 -13.40 -13.27
N THR A 519 3.92 -13.20 -14.31
CA THR A 519 4.33 -12.45 -15.51
C THR A 519 4.55 -10.97 -15.18
N LEU A 520 3.66 -10.32 -14.42
CA LEU A 520 3.82 -8.91 -14.06
C LEU A 520 5.12 -8.64 -13.30
N GLU A 521 5.48 -9.55 -12.38
CA GLU A 521 6.73 -9.45 -11.62
C GLU A 521 7.95 -9.82 -12.46
N SER A 522 7.88 -10.91 -13.24
CA SER A 522 9.01 -11.38 -14.06
C SER A 522 9.40 -10.39 -15.16
N LEU A 523 8.41 -9.65 -15.68
CA LEU A 523 8.60 -8.61 -16.68
C LEU A 523 8.82 -7.22 -16.05
N GLU A 524 8.84 -7.10 -14.72
CA GLU A 524 9.06 -5.85 -13.99
C GLU A 524 8.10 -4.73 -14.45
N VAL A 525 6.81 -5.06 -14.59
CA VAL A 525 5.81 -4.16 -15.20
C VAL A 525 5.56 -2.92 -14.34
N TYR A 526 5.39 -3.11 -13.02
CA TYR A 526 5.11 -2.02 -12.08
C TYR A 526 6.27 -1.70 -11.14
N ARG A 527 7.11 -2.69 -10.85
CA ARG A 527 8.21 -2.60 -9.89
C ARG A 527 9.37 -3.44 -10.36
N ASN A 528 10.58 -3.02 -10.05
CA ASN A 528 11.76 -3.83 -10.30
C ASN A 528 11.88 -4.98 -9.28
N ALA A 529 12.69 -5.97 -9.61
CA ALA A 529 12.96 -7.12 -8.75
C ALA A 529 14.10 -6.89 -7.74
N THR A 530 14.83 -5.77 -7.82
CA THR A 530 16.04 -5.50 -7.01
C THR A 530 15.76 -4.78 -5.69
N ASP A 531 15.01 -3.68 -5.73
CA ASP A 531 14.65 -2.87 -4.55
C ASP A 531 13.13 -2.68 -4.42
N HIS A 532 12.34 -3.28 -5.31
CA HIS A 532 10.88 -3.18 -5.36
C HIS A 532 10.35 -1.75 -5.55
N SER A 533 11.19 -0.82 -6.00
CA SER A 533 10.76 0.51 -6.38
C SER A 533 10.13 0.51 -7.77
N GLU A 534 9.36 1.58 -8.07
CA GLU A 534 8.79 1.79 -9.40
C GLU A 534 9.86 2.15 -10.43
N ARG A 535 10.99 2.74 -10.00
CA ARG A 535 12.07 3.14 -10.91
C ARG A 535 12.71 1.90 -11.54
N GLY A 536 12.89 1.93 -12.86
CA GLY A 536 13.36 0.76 -13.60
C GLY A 536 12.27 -0.29 -13.87
N SER A 537 10.99 0.07 -13.75
CA SER A 537 9.86 -0.72 -14.26
C SER A 537 9.40 -0.24 -15.64
N LEU A 538 8.56 -1.04 -16.31
CA LEU A 538 7.91 -0.62 -17.56
C LEU A 538 7.01 0.60 -17.34
N PHE A 539 6.21 0.61 -16.26
CA PHE A 539 5.33 1.73 -15.94
C PHE A 539 6.11 3.03 -15.80
N TRP A 540 7.25 3.02 -15.10
CA TRP A 540 8.12 4.20 -14.96
C TRP A 540 8.70 4.69 -16.29
N ALA A 541 9.06 3.77 -17.20
CA ALA A 541 9.54 4.15 -18.53
C ALA A 541 8.46 4.92 -19.31
N LEU A 542 7.19 4.48 -19.19
CA LEU A 542 6.06 5.04 -19.93
C LEU A 542 5.42 6.28 -19.30
N ASP A 543 5.53 6.43 -17.98
CA ASP A 543 4.88 7.51 -17.26
C ASP A 543 5.57 8.85 -17.52
N LYS A 544 4.87 9.70 -18.28
CA LYS A 544 5.13 11.12 -18.57
C LYS A 544 3.85 11.94 -18.34
N THR A 545 2.91 11.40 -17.57
CA THR A 545 1.64 12.05 -17.24
C THR A 545 1.88 13.28 -16.36
N THR A 546 0.99 14.27 -16.47
CA THR A 546 1.08 15.52 -15.71
C THR A 546 0.07 15.57 -14.56
N THR A 547 -1.01 14.79 -14.67
CA THR A 547 -2.10 14.73 -13.70
C THR A 547 -2.12 13.40 -12.95
N ARG A 548 -2.57 13.40 -11.69
CA ARG A 548 -2.64 12.19 -10.87
C ARG A 548 -3.68 11.17 -11.37
N PHE A 549 -4.81 11.65 -11.86
CA PHE A 549 -5.84 10.79 -12.45
C PHE A 549 -5.39 10.21 -13.81
N GLY A 550 -4.61 10.96 -14.60
CA GLY A 550 -3.93 10.45 -15.79
C GLY A 550 -2.94 9.35 -15.45
N GLN A 551 -2.05 9.56 -14.47
CA GLN A 551 -1.12 8.56 -13.96
C GLN A 551 -1.81 7.25 -13.55
N ARG A 552 -2.91 7.35 -12.79
CA ARG A 552 -3.72 6.18 -12.37
C ARG A 552 -4.34 5.45 -13.56
N LEU A 553 -4.83 6.18 -14.57
CA LEU A 553 -5.40 5.59 -15.77
C LEU A 553 -4.32 4.90 -16.62
N LEU A 554 -3.14 5.51 -16.78
CA LEU A 554 -2.02 4.91 -17.50
C LEU A 554 -1.58 3.61 -16.83
N ARG A 555 -1.49 3.61 -15.49
CA ARG A 555 -1.21 2.40 -14.71
C ARG A 555 -2.21 1.28 -15.02
N LYS A 556 -3.51 1.59 -15.11
CA LYS A 556 -4.56 0.64 -15.52
C LYS A 556 -4.33 0.12 -16.94
N TRP A 557 -3.95 0.98 -17.89
CA TRP A 557 -3.68 0.57 -19.28
C TRP A 557 -2.49 -0.39 -19.39
N VAL A 558 -1.42 -0.14 -18.62
CA VAL A 558 -0.20 -0.97 -18.65
C VAL A 558 -0.48 -2.40 -18.15
N GLY A 559 -1.26 -2.57 -17.08
CA GLY A 559 -1.65 -3.90 -16.60
C GLY A 559 -2.76 -4.57 -17.39
N ARG A 560 -3.48 -3.84 -18.24
CA ARG A 560 -4.64 -4.36 -19.00
C ARG A 560 -4.54 -4.01 -20.49
N PRO A 561 -3.56 -4.58 -21.22
CA PRO A 561 -3.41 -4.37 -22.66
C PRO A 561 -4.68 -4.76 -23.40
N LEU A 562 -4.97 -4.15 -24.54
CA LEU A 562 -6.20 -4.37 -25.29
C LEU A 562 -6.14 -5.66 -26.14
N LEU A 563 -7.28 -6.32 -26.30
CA LEU A 563 -7.49 -7.43 -27.26
C LEU A 563 -8.35 -7.03 -28.47
N ASP A 564 -8.85 -5.79 -28.49
CA ASP A 564 -9.64 -5.26 -29.60
C ASP A 564 -8.75 -4.41 -30.51
N VAL A 565 -8.52 -4.90 -31.74
CA VAL A 565 -7.70 -4.23 -32.76
C VAL A 565 -8.23 -2.83 -33.05
N SER A 566 -9.55 -2.64 -33.14
CA SER A 566 -10.14 -1.35 -33.51
C SER A 566 -9.86 -0.27 -32.47
N ARG A 567 -10.01 -0.61 -31.18
CA ARG A 567 -9.68 0.28 -30.07
C ARG A 567 -8.19 0.55 -29.98
N LEU A 568 -7.37 -0.46 -30.25
CA LEU A 568 -5.93 -0.35 -30.21
C LEU A 568 -5.40 0.56 -31.34
N GLU A 569 -5.89 0.38 -32.56
CA GLU A 569 -5.59 1.24 -33.71
C GLU A 569 -6.08 2.67 -33.48
N ALA A 570 -7.27 2.87 -32.90
CA ALA A 570 -7.76 4.21 -32.54
C ALA A 570 -6.83 4.91 -31.54
N ARG A 571 -6.31 4.17 -30.56
CA ARG A 571 -5.32 4.69 -29.58
C ARG A 571 -3.99 5.02 -30.26
N VAL A 572 -3.44 4.12 -31.07
CA VAL A 572 -2.17 4.37 -31.79
C VAL A 572 -2.31 5.52 -32.79
N ALA A 573 -3.45 5.66 -33.45
CA ALA A 573 -3.75 6.78 -34.34
C ALA A 573 -3.79 8.12 -33.58
N ALA A 574 -4.41 8.15 -32.40
CA ALA A 574 -4.38 9.32 -31.52
C ALA A 574 -2.95 9.69 -31.09
N VAL A 575 -2.13 8.70 -30.72
CA VAL A 575 -0.72 8.91 -30.35
C VAL A 575 0.10 9.45 -31.53
N GLN A 576 -0.10 8.90 -32.73
CA GLN A 576 0.55 9.38 -33.96
C GLN A 576 0.16 10.83 -34.27
N GLU A 577 -1.12 11.17 -34.19
CA GLU A 577 -1.58 12.54 -34.45
C GLU A 577 -0.96 13.54 -33.46
N LEU A 578 -0.94 13.22 -32.16
CA LEU A 578 -0.29 14.08 -31.15
C LEU A 578 1.23 14.21 -31.36
N LEU A 579 1.87 13.19 -31.93
CA LEU A 579 3.29 13.20 -32.27
C LEU A 579 3.57 14.07 -33.51
N ASP A 580 2.82 13.87 -34.58
CA ASP A 580 2.98 14.61 -35.85
C ASP A 580 2.66 16.09 -35.68
N GLU A 581 1.70 16.41 -34.82
CA GLU A 581 1.25 17.77 -34.54
C GLU A 581 1.87 18.33 -33.25
N HIS A 582 3.00 17.76 -32.82
CA HIS A 582 3.76 18.31 -31.71
C HIS A 582 4.17 19.76 -31.99
N SER A 583 4.14 20.62 -30.97
CA SER A 583 4.40 22.06 -31.09
C SER A 583 3.38 22.83 -31.97
N THR A 584 2.20 22.26 -32.24
CA THR A 584 1.08 23.00 -32.83
C THR A 584 0.24 23.67 -31.74
N THR A 585 -0.44 24.76 -32.11
CA THR A 585 -1.24 25.54 -31.15
C THR A 585 -2.36 24.75 -30.47
N LYS A 586 -2.90 23.70 -31.10
CA LYS A 586 -3.93 22.83 -30.50
C LYS A 586 -3.35 21.84 -29.49
N VAL A 587 -2.18 21.26 -29.76
CA VAL A 587 -1.50 20.35 -28.83
C VAL A 587 -0.90 21.12 -27.65
N ASP A 588 -0.20 22.23 -27.91
CA ASP A 588 0.36 23.10 -26.86
C ASP A 588 -0.72 23.61 -25.90
N ARG A 589 -1.90 23.91 -26.44
CA ARG A 589 -3.07 24.30 -25.64
C ARG A 589 -3.50 23.19 -24.69
N LEU A 590 -3.51 21.94 -25.15
CA LEU A 590 -3.86 20.78 -24.33
C LEU A 590 -2.79 20.51 -23.26
N GLU A 591 -1.51 20.57 -23.61
CA GLU A 591 -0.40 20.40 -22.66
C GLU A 591 -0.37 21.49 -21.59
N SER A 592 -0.59 22.74 -21.98
CA SER A 592 -0.70 23.88 -21.07
C SER A 592 -1.90 23.74 -20.13
N LEU A 593 -3.04 23.23 -20.62
CA LEU A 593 -4.20 23.00 -19.79
C LEU A 593 -3.90 21.95 -18.72
N LEU A 594 -3.39 20.77 -19.11
CA LEU A 594 -3.13 19.67 -18.19
C LEU A 594 -2.05 20.01 -17.15
N SER A 595 -0.96 20.65 -17.58
CA SER A 595 0.09 21.11 -16.65
C SER A 595 -0.39 22.19 -15.66
N GLY A 596 -1.45 22.92 -16.01
CA GLY A 596 -2.12 23.88 -15.12
C GLY A 596 -2.97 23.22 -14.02
N ILE A 597 -3.34 21.94 -14.17
CA ILE A 597 -4.17 21.20 -13.21
C ILE A 597 -3.29 20.63 -12.10
N LYS A 598 -3.21 21.36 -10.99
CA LYS A 598 -2.43 20.93 -9.81
C LYS A 598 -3.25 20.13 -8.79
N ILE A 599 -4.58 20.16 -8.89
CA ILE A 599 -5.50 19.49 -7.96
C ILE A 599 -5.93 18.15 -8.55
N ASP A 600 -6.01 17.13 -7.71
CA ASP A 600 -6.55 15.82 -8.09
C ASP A 600 -8.08 15.87 -8.19
N LEU A 601 -8.58 16.30 -9.34
CA LEU A 601 -10.01 16.51 -9.59
C LEU A 601 -10.85 15.26 -9.34
N GLU A 602 -10.36 14.07 -9.70
CA GLU A 602 -11.10 12.81 -9.49
C GLU A 602 -11.39 12.58 -8.01
N ARG A 603 -10.41 12.81 -7.13
CA ARG A 603 -10.59 12.68 -5.67
C ARG A 603 -11.40 13.82 -5.07
N SER A 604 -11.19 15.05 -5.55
CA SER A 604 -11.97 16.19 -5.08
C SER A 604 -13.46 16.05 -5.43
N LEU A 605 -13.81 15.55 -6.61
CA LEU A 605 -15.20 15.25 -6.97
C LEU A 605 -15.81 14.20 -6.04
N ILE A 606 -15.05 13.17 -5.67
CA ILE A 606 -15.48 12.17 -4.69
C ILE A 606 -15.66 12.78 -3.29
N ARG A 607 -14.82 13.74 -2.88
CA ARG A 607 -15.01 14.47 -1.62
C ARG A 607 -16.27 15.32 -1.62
N ILE A 608 -16.58 15.95 -2.74
CA ILE A 608 -17.85 16.67 -2.94
C ILE A 608 -19.01 15.68 -2.82
N TYR A 609 -18.89 14.53 -3.49
CA TYR A 609 -19.90 13.46 -3.49
C TYR A 609 -20.26 12.97 -2.09
N TYR A 610 -19.26 12.75 -1.21
CA TYR A 610 -19.51 12.36 0.19
C TYR A 610 -19.76 13.54 1.16
N GLY A 611 -19.85 14.77 0.67
CA GLY A 611 -20.04 15.94 1.53
C GLY A 611 -18.84 16.26 2.45
N LYS A 612 -17.64 15.82 2.10
CA LYS A 612 -16.38 16.01 2.86
C LYS A 612 -15.46 17.10 2.29
N CYS A 613 -15.87 17.75 1.21
CA CYS A 613 -15.12 18.84 0.58
C CYS A 613 -15.17 20.12 1.43
N THR A 614 -14.05 20.84 1.53
CA THR A 614 -13.99 22.14 2.23
C THR A 614 -14.42 23.29 1.30
N ARG A 615 -14.79 24.44 1.87
CA ARG A 615 -15.19 25.63 1.08
C ARG A 615 -14.08 26.15 0.14
N PRO A 616 -12.80 26.24 0.58
CA PRO A 616 -11.70 26.64 -0.31
C PRO A 616 -11.43 25.62 -1.41
N GLU A 617 -11.51 24.32 -1.10
CA GLU A 617 -11.33 23.25 -2.08
C GLU A 617 -12.44 23.29 -3.14
N LEU A 618 -13.71 23.39 -2.73
CA LEU A 618 -14.85 23.46 -3.65
C LEU A 618 -14.69 24.60 -4.65
N LEU A 619 -14.35 25.80 -4.18
CA LEU A 619 -14.11 26.94 -5.05
C LEU A 619 -12.98 26.64 -6.05
N SER A 620 -11.87 26.07 -5.57
CA SER A 620 -10.70 25.77 -6.41
C SER A 620 -11.03 24.74 -7.49
N VAL A 621 -11.78 23.70 -7.14
CA VAL A 621 -12.25 22.66 -8.08
C VAL A 621 -13.15 23.26 -9.14
N LEU A 622 -14.17 24.03 -8.74
CA LEU A 622 -15.10 24.66 -9.68
C LEU A 622 -14.39 25.67 -10.60
N GLN A 623 -13.44 26.46 -10.08
CA GLN A 623 -12.64 27.40 -10.91
C GLN A 623 -11.75 26.68 -11.92
N ILE A 624 -11.16 25.53 -11.55
CA ILE A 624 -10.37 24.72 -12.48
C ILE A 624 -11.28 24.11 -13.55
N LEU A 625 -12.44 23.54 -13.18
CA LEU A 625 -13.41 22.99 -14.12
C LEU A 625 -13.96 24.07 -15.06
N GLN A 626 -14.21 25.28 -14.56
CA GLN A 626 -14.61 26.43 -15.38
C GLN A 626 -13.50 26.77 -16.38
N ARG A 627 -12.23 26.84 -15.95
CA ARG A 627 -11.10 27.11 -16.85
C ARG A 627 -10.99 26.05 -17.94
N ILE A 628 -11.12 24.77 -17.57
CA ILE A 628 -11.10 23.63 -18.52
C ILE A 628 -12.21 23.79 -19.57
N ALA A 629 -13.44 24.03 -19.12
CA ALA A 629 -14.59 24.15 -20.02
C ALA A 629 -14.51 25.41 -20.89
N MET A 630 -14.04 26.54 -20.36
CA MET A 630 -13.85 27.79 -21.10
C MET A 630 -12.79 27.68 -22.19
N GLN A 631 -11.69 26.95 -21.94
CA GLN A 631 -10.58 26.80 -22.88
C GLN A 631 -11.02 26.25 -24.26
N PHE A 632 -12.08 25.45 -24.26
CA PHE A 632 -12.65 24.78 -25.43
C PHE A 632 -14.07 25.23 -25.76
N SER A 633 -14.53 26.34 -25.19
CA SER A 633 -15.91 26.87 -25.36
C SER A 633 -16.30 27.19 -26.81
N THR A 634 -15.32 27.41 -27.69
CA THR A 634 -15.56 27.66 -29.11
C THR A 634 -15.96 26.40 -29.89
N ILE A 635 -15.72 25.21 -29.32
CA ILE A 635 -15.98 23.92 -29.96
C ILE A 635 -17.45 23.56 -29.76
N LYS A 636 -18.20 23.45 -30.86
CA LYS A 636 -19.64 23.11 -30.83
C LYS A 636 -19.92 21.72 -31.39
N SER A 637 -18.98 21.14 -32.12
CA SER A 637 -19.03 19.79 -32.65
C SER A 637 -17.66 19.13 -32.59
N GLU A 638 -17.60 17.81 -32.65
CA GLU A 638 -16.34 17.05 -32.67
C GLU A 638 -15.40 17.49 -33.82
N LYS A 639 -15.97 17.93 -34.95
CA LYS A 639 -15.20 18.43 -36.10
C LYS A 639 -14.49 19.75 -35.84
N ASP A 640 -15.01 20.56 -34.92
CA ASP A 640 -14.43 21.88 -34.58
C ASP A 640 -13.20 21.76 -33.68
N THR A 641 -12.92 20.57 -33.14
CA THR A 641 -11.76 20.30 -32.28
C THR A 641 -10.43 20.43 -33.04
N GLY A 642 -10.48 20.26 -34.36
CA GLY A 642 -9.30 20.22 -35.21
C GLY A 642 -8.53 18.90 -35.15
N PHE A 643 -8.98 17.91 -34.36
CA PHE A 643 -8.38 16.58 -34.33
C PHE A 643 -9.10 15.62 -35.29
N ALA A 644 -8.33 14.83 -36.03
CA ALA A 644 -8.81 13.80 -36.94
C ALA A 644 -9.15 12.50 -36.20
N SER A 645 -8.43 12.17 -35.13
CA SER A 645 -8.69 11.00 -34.30
C SER A 645 -10.02 11.13 -33.55
N PRO A 646 -10.97 10.20 -33.71
CA PRO A 646 -12.24 10.22 -32.99
C PRO A 646 -12.06 10.23 -31.48
N LEU A 647 -11.02 9.55 -30.97
CA LEU A 647 -10.74 9.45 -29.53
C LEU A 647 -10.33 10.81 -28.94
N LEU A 648 -9.50 11.57 -29.65
CA LEU A 648 -9.11 12.92 -29.24
C LEU A 648 -10.28 13.90 -29.39
N ALA A 649 -10.96 13.85 -30.54
CA ALA A 649 -12.09 14.72 -30.83
C ALA A 649 -13.21 14.56 -29.80
N SER A 650 -13.63 13.33 -29.49
CA SER A 650 -14.67 13.07 -28.48
C SER A 650 -14.25 13.52 -27.08
N ALA A 651 -12.99 13.29 -26.71
CA ALA A 651 -12.48 13.64 -25.37
C ALA A 651 -12.33 15.15 -25.19
N VAL A 652 -11.98 15.90 -26.23
CA VAL A 652 -11.93 17.38 -26.19
C VAL A 652 -13.34 17.97 -26.24
N PHE A 653 -14.23 17.38 -27.04
CA PHE A 653 -15.62 17.84 -27.19
C PHE A 653 -16.47 17.68 -25.91
N SER A 654 -16.15 16.72 -25.05
CA SER A 654 -16.85 16.54 -23.76
C SER A 654 -16.53 17.63 -22.73
N LEU A 655 -15.35 18.26 -22.80
CA LEU A 655 -14.88 19.24 -21.82
C LEU A 655 -15.74 20.52 -21.71
N PRO A 656 -16.17 21.17 -22.81
CA PRO A 656 -17.01 22.38 -22.70
C PRO A 656 -18.43 22.11 -22.20
N GLN A 657 -18.92 20.86 -22.23
CA GLN A 657 -20.30 20.51 -21.89
C GLN A 657 -20.65 20.75 -20.41
N ILE A 658 -19.66 20.81 -19.53
CA ILE A 658 -19.85 21.08 -18.10
C ILE A 658 -19.92 22.57 -17.76
N LEU A 659 -19.73 23.47 -18.73
CA LEU A 659 -19.55 24.91 -18.47
C LEU A 659 -20.75 25.53 -17.73
N ASP A 660 -21.95 25.38 -18.27
CA ASP A 660 -23.17 25.99 -17.71
C ASP A 660 -23.47 25.45 -16.31
N LEU A 661 -23.24 24.15 -16.11
CA LEU A 661 -23.38 23.48 -14.82
C LEU A 661 -22.42 24.09 -13.78
N VAL A 662 -21.13 24.19 -14.12
CA VAL A 662 -20.09 24.72 -13.21
C VAL A 662 -20.29 26.20 -12.90
N VAL A 663 -20.67 27.00 -13.91
CA VAL A 663 -20.96 28.43 -13.75
C VAL A 663 -22.15 28.63 -12.83
N SER A 664 -23.22 27.86 -12.98
CA SER A 664 -24.40 27.98 -12.10
C SER A 664 -24.07 27.75 -10.63
N TYR A 665 -23.14 26.84 -10.29
CA TYR A 665 -22.67 26.67 -8.91
C TYR A 665 -21.73 27.79 -8.45
N LEU A 666 -20.82 28.27 -9.31
CA LEU A 666 -19.93 29.39 -8.99
C LEU A 666 -20.70 30.69 -8.72
N ASP A 667 -21.83 30.88 -9.39
CA ASP A 667 -22.69 32.05 -9.20
C ASP A 667 -23.37 32.10 -7.84
N LYS A 668 -23.49 30.97 -7.14
CA LYS A 668 -23.99 30.92 -5.76
C LYS A 668 -22.95 31.32 -4.71
N ILE A 669 -21.67 31.30 -5.08
CA ILE A 669 -20.54 31.39 -4.14
C ILE A 669 -19.93 32.80 -4.13
N ASN A 670 -19.60 33.28 -2.94
CA ASN A 670 -18.71 34.42 -2.74
C ASN A 670 -17.24 33.94 -2.73
N PRO A 671 -16.44 34.29 -3.75
CA PRO A 671 -15.09 33.75 -3.91
C PRO A 671 -14.13 34.19 -2.79
N GLN A 672 -14.32 35.38 -2.21
CA GLN A 672 -13.41 35.86 -1.16
C GLN A 672 -13.65 35.12 0.16
N ALA A 673 -14.93 34.97 0.54
CA ALA A 673 -15.32 34.22 1.73
C ALA A 673 -14.91 32.75 1.63
N ALA A 674 -15.15 32.12 0.48
CA ALA A 674 -14.78 30.73 0.25
C ALA A 674 -13.28 30.47 0.38
N ARG A 675 -12.39 31.36 -0.09
CA ARG A 675 -10.92 31.23 0.09
C ARG A 675 -10.47 31.32 1.54
N GLN A 676 -11.18 32.10 2.35
CA GLN A 676 -10.87 32.31 3.77
C GLN A 676 -11.55 31.27 4.68
N ASP A 677 -12.29 30.32 4.09
CA ASP A 677 -13.17 29.38 4.78
C ASP A 677 -14.19 30.10 5.71
N ASP A 678 -14.62 31.29 5.30
CA ASP A 678 -15.65 32.05 6.01
C ASP A 678 -17.04 31.49 5.67
N LYS A 679 -17.58 30.70 6.61
CA LYS A 679 -18.89 30.08 6.47
C LYS A 679 -20.06 31.08 6.42
N TYR A 680 -19.92 32.26 7.04
CA TYR A 680 -21.03 33.19 7.26
C TYR A 680 -21.36 34.01 6.00
N ASN A 681 -20.33 34.26 5.19
CA ASN A 681 -20.43 35.04 3.95
C ASN A 681 -20.17 34.18 2.70
N PHE A 682 -20.17 32.85 2.84
CA PHE A 682 -19.88 31.92 1.76
C PHE A 682 -20.87 32.05 0.59
N PHE A 683 -22.17 32.13 0.89
CA PHE A 683 -23.22 32.32 -0.12
C PHE A 683 -23.36 33.81 -0.46
N ARG A 684 -23.61 34.10 -1.74
CA ARG A 684 -24.03 35.45 -2.15
C ARG A 684 -25.39 35.78 -1.51
N GLU A 685 -25.67 37.07 -1.29
CA GLU A 685 -26.90 37.51 -0.60
C GLU A 685 -28.17 36.96 -1.24
N SER A 686 -28.24 36.89 -2.57
CA SER A 686 -29.40 36.34 -3.30
C SER A 686 -29.63 34.83 -3.12
N GLU A 687 -28.66 34.11 -2.56
CA GLU A 687 -28.65 32.65 -2.45
C GLU A 687 -28.56 32.20 -0.98
N GLN A 688 -28.77 33.12 -0.02
CA GLN A 688 -28.87 32.79 1.39
C GLN A 688 -30.22 32.12 1.67
N THR A 689 -30.23 31.13 2.57
CA THR A 689 -31.46 30.49 3.02
C THR A 689 -32.19 31.38 4.03
N GLU A 690 -33.50 31.24 4.14
CA GLU A 690 -34.33 31.98 5.13
C GLU A 690 -33.74 31.89 6.56
N ASP A 691 -33.33 30.68 6.99
CA ASP A 691 -32.69 30.48 8.30
C ASP A 691 -31.40 31.31 8.51
N ILE A 692 -30.61 31.51 7.45
CA ILE A 692 -29.37 32.30 7.52
C ILE A 692 -29.71 33.78 7.69
N GLU A 693 -30.69 34.26 6.92
CA GLU A 693 -31.16 35.65 6.99
C GLU A 693 -31.78 35.94 8.36
N ASP A 694 -32.66 35.07 8.85
CA ASP A 694 -33.33 35.19 10.15
C ASP A 694 -32.33 35.27 11.30
N HIS A 695 -31.31 34.40 11.31
CA HIS A 695 -30.30 34.44 12.36
C HIS A 695 -29.35 35.63 12.22
N LYS A 696 -29.03 36.10 11.02
CA LYS A 696 -28.29 37.36 10.83
C LYS A 696 -29.08 38.56 11.35
N MET A 697 -30.37 38.65 11.02
CA MET A 697 -31.26 39.69 11.51
C MET A 697 -31.45 39.62 13.04
N GLY A 698 -31.55 38.42 13.60
CA GLY A 698 -31.56 38.20 15.04
C GLY A 698 -30.30 38.73 15.74
N ILE A 699 -29.12 38.46 15.18
CA ILE A 699 -27.85 38.99 15.71
C ILE A 699 -27.85 40.52 15.69
N VAL A 700 -28.24 41.13 14.57
CA VAL A 700 -28.29 42.59 14.43
C VAL A 700 -29.27 43.23 15.42
N SER A 701 -30.46 42.61 15.60
CA SER A 701 -31.47 43.06 16.58
C SER A 701 -30.94 43.04 18.02
N VAL A 702 -30.23 41.97 18.41
CA VAL A 702 -29.63 41.86 19.74
C VAL A 702 -28.46 42.83 19.92
N GLU A 703 -27.65 43.04 18.89
CA GLU A 703 -26.55 44.01 18.91
C GLU A 703 -27.06 45.45 19.05
N GLN A 704 -28.17 45.80 18.39
CA GLN A 704 -28.86 47.08 18.59
C GLN A 704 -29.38 47.22 20.04
N SER A 705 -30.00 46.17 20.58
CA SER A 705 -30.48 46.16 21.97
C SER A 705 -29.33 46.33 22.99
N LEU A 706 -28.15 45.77 22.69
CA LEU A 706 -26.95 45.95 23.51
C LEU A 706 -26.43 47.39 23.49
N ASP A 707 -26.50 48.05 22.33
CA ASP A 707 -26.13 49.46 22.19
C ASP A 707 -27.09 50.39 22.93
N GLU A 708 -28.40 50.14 22.85
CA GLU A 708 -29.42 50.88 23.62
C GLU A 708 -29.18 50.77 25.14
N HIS A 709 -28.79 49.58 25.63
CA HIS A 709 -28.46 49.34 27.04
C HIS A 709 -27.26 50.18 27.55
N ARG A 710 -26.41 50.74 26.68
CA ARG A 710 -25.26 51.59 27.12
C ARG A 710 -25.70 52.85 27.86
N ALA A 711 -26.86 53.40 27.50
CA ALA A 711 -27.47 54.52 28.20
C ALA A 711 -28.03 54.08 29.57
N GLU A 712 -28.75 52.97 29.62
CA GLU A 712 -29.31 52.40 30.86
C GLU A 712 -28.22 52.04 31.89
N ALA A 713 -27.10 51.52 31.41
CA ALA A 713 -25.93 51.21 32.23
C ALA A 713 -25.26 52.49 32.77
N ALA A 714 -25.24 53.57 31.98
CA ALA A 714 -24.71 54.86 32.43
C ALA A 714 -25.57 55.45 33.54
N ASP A 715 -26.89 55.40 33.40
CA ASP A 715 -27.85 55.87 34.41
C ASP A 715 -27.70 55.07 35.71
N SER A 716 -27.56 53.74 35.62
CA SER A 716 -27.30 52.86 36.77
C SER A 716 -26.02 53.21 37.53
N LEU A 717 -24.98 53.64 36.81
CA LEU A 717 -23.70 54.09 37.37
C LEU A 717 -23.67 55.60 37.72
N LYS A 718 -24.78 56.32 37.53
CA LYS A 718 -24.91 57.76 37.70
C LYS A 718 -23.92 58.59 36.86
N ARG A 719 -23.66 58.15 35.62
CA ARG A 719 -22.78 58.81 34.66
C ARG A 719 -23.61 59.56 33.60
N LYS A 720 -23.17 60.76 33.22
CA LYS A 720 -23.86 61.59 32.21
C LYS A 720 -23.60 61.17 30.75
N LYS A 721 -22.64 60.29 30.51
CA LYS A 721 -22.28 59.80 29.17
C LYS A 721 -22.57 58.29 29.11
N PRO A 722 -23.11 57.78 27.99
CA PRO A 722 -23.25 56.36 27.76
C PRO A 722 -21.94 55.61 28.03
N VAL A 723 -22.04 54.41 28.57
CA VAL A 723 -20.85 53.60 28.87
C VAL A 723 -20.31 53.01 27.58
N ASP A 724 -18.99 53.02 27.42
CA ASP A 724 -18.32 52.30 26.33
C ASP A 724 -18.06 50.85 26.75
N TYR A 725 -18.39 49.93 25.86
CA TYR A 725 -18.04 48.53 26.01
C TYR A 725 -16.60 48.29 25.60
N VAL A 726 -15.92 47.39 26.34
CA VAL A 726 -14.55 46.98 26.07
C VAL A 726 -14.48 45.47 25.91
N THR A 727 -13.60 45.00 25.02
CA THR A 727 -13.30 43.58 24.87
C THR A 727 -11.92 43.28 25.45
N VAL A 728 -11.84 42.36 26.42
CA VAL A 728 -10.57 41.96 27.04
C VAL A 728 -10.45 40.45 27.11
N SER A 729 -9.35 39.91 26.58
CA SER A 729 -9.10 38.46 26.50
C SER A 729 -10.22 37.67 25.80
N GLY A 730 -10.85 38.28 24.78
CA GLY A 730 -11.95 37.68 24.02
C GLY A 730 -13.32 37.74 24.68
N ILE A 731 -13.46 38.36 25.87
CA ILE A 731 -14.75 38.59 26.50
C ILE A 731 -15.25 39.98 26.11
N GLU A 732 -16.38 40.02 25.41
CA GLU A 732 -17.00 41.22 24.83
C GLU A 732 -17.97 41.92 25.80
N TYR A 733 -18.34 43.16 25.46
CA TYR A 733 -19.29 44.01 26.20
C TYR A 733 -19.01 44.20 27.69
N LEU A 734 -17.73 44.27 28.07
CA LEU A 734 -17.35 44.54 29.45
C LEU A 734 -17.55 46.03 29.77
N ILE A 735 -18.16 46.30 30.92
CA ILE A 735 -18.26 47.64 31.47
C ILE A 735 -17.10 47.84 32.45
N GLU A 736 -16.19 48.77 32.14
CA GLU A 736 -15.07 49.11 33.02
C GLU A 736 -15.44 50.20 34.03
N VAL A 737 -15.20 49.89 35.31
CA VAL A 737 -15.40 50.80 36.44
C VAL A 737 -14.12 50.90 37.24
N LEU A 738 -13.74 52.11 37.64
CA LEU A 738 -12.58 52.33 38.51
C LEU A 738 -12.82 51.66 39.87
N ASN A 739 -11.78 51.06 40.45
CA ASN A 739 -11.90 50.40 41.75
C ASN A 739 -12.32 51.37 42.88
N THR A 740 -12.11 52.68 42.70
CA THR A 740 -12.59 53.74 43.59
C THR A 740 -14.11 53.89 43.58
N ASP A 741 -14.75 53.55 42.46
CA ASP A 741 -16.16 53.83 42.19
C ASP A 741 -17.02 52.57 42.36
N LEU A 742 -16.47 51.49 42.91
CA LEU A 742 -17.19 50.21 43.08
C LEU A 742 -18.50 50.33 43.89
N LYS A 743 -18.63 51.36 44.73
CA LYS A 743 -19.84 51.62 45.51
C LYS A 743 -21.04 52.02 44.65
N SER A 744 -20.83 52.54 43.44
CA SER A 744 -21.92 52.90 42.53
C SER A 744 -22.40 51.74 41.68
N VAL A 745 -21.70 50.60 41.69
CA VAL A 745 -22.06 49.41 40.90
C VAL A 745 -23.20 48.66 41.61
N PRO A 746 -24.32 48.39 40.93
CA PRO A 746 -25.41 47.60 41.50
C PRO A 746 -24.96 46.19 41.89
N ALA A 747 -25.51 45.67 42.99
CA ALA A 747 -25.19 44.32 43.49
C ALA A 747 -25.60 43.18 42.51
N SER A 748 -26.50 43.47 41.58
CA SER A 748 -26.94 42.54 40.54
C SER A 748 -25.89 42.33 39.42
N TRP A 749 -24.86 43.18 39.34
CA TRP A 749 -23.83 43.08 38.31
C TRP A 749 -22.80 42.02 38.68
N ILE A 750 -22.40 41.23 37.69
CA ILE A 750 -21.45 40.13 37.87
C ILE A 750 -20.05 40.65 37.50
N LYS A 751 -19.11 40.56 38.44
CA LYS A 751 -17.71 40.88 38.19
C LYS A 751 -17.05 39.76 37.39
N ILE A 752 -16.57 40.06 36.18
CA ILE A 752 -15.96 39.09 35.27
C ILE A 752 -14.44 39.05 35.44
N SER A 753 -13.81 40.22 35.44
CA SER A 753 -12.36 40.35 35.61
C SER A 753 -12.01 41.68 36.28
N GLY A 754 -10.75 41.85 36.67
CA GLY A 754 -10.27 43.10 37.21
C GLY A 754 -8.76 43.22 37.14
N THR A 755 -8.29 44.44 37.09
CA THR A 755 -6.90 44.84 37.24
C THR A 755 -6.74 45.63 38.54
N LYS A 756 -5.50 46.02 38.89
CA LYS A 756 -5.24 46.85 40.08
C LYS A 756 -6.02 48.18 40.05
N LYS A 757 -6.32 48.73 38.87
CA LYS A 757 -7.00 50.03 38.72
C LYS A 757 -8.50 49.92 38.39
N LEU A 758 -8.90 48.93 37.59
CA LEU A 758 -10.24 48.83 37.01
C LEU A 758 -10.86 47.46 37.31
N SER A 759 -12.15 47.41 37.60
CA SER A 759 -12.95 46.18 37.65
C SER A 759 -13.92 46.16 36.48
N ARG A 760 -14.15 44.97 35.91
CA ARG A 760 -14.96 44.76 34.71
C ARG A 760 -16.19 43.92 35.03
N PHE A 761 -17.35 44.38 34.57
CA PHE A 761 -18.65 43.80 34.93
C PHE A 761 -19.50 43.50 33.70
N HIS A 762 -20.41 42.54 33.86
CA HIS A 762 -21.59 42.37 33.02
C HIS A 762 -22.85 42.63 33.86
N THR A 763 -23.83 43.32 33.27
CA THR A 763 -25.16 43.51 33.86
C THR A 763 -26.01 42.27 33.59
N PRO A 764 -27.08 42.00 34.38
CA PRO A 764 -28.01 40.90 34.08
C PRO A 764 -28.57 40.96 32.65
N SER A 765 -28.88 42.16 32.15
CA SER A 765 -29.35 42.38 30.78
C SER A 765 -28.29 42.02 29.74
N VAL A 766 -27.04 42.47 29.93
CA VAL A 766 -25.92 42.13 29.05
C VAL A 766 -25.67 40.63 29.04
N VAL A 767 -25.72 39.95 30.19
CA VAL A 767 -25.56 38.49 30.25
C VAL A 767 -26.65 37.78 29.44
N ARG A 768 -27.92 38.22 29.55
CA ARG A 768 -29.04 37.65 28.79
C ARG A 768 -28.90 37.91 27.28
N LEU A 769 -28.60 39.14 26.88
CA LEU A 769 -28.46 39.53 25.47
C LEU A 769 -27.25 38.85 24.81
N ILE A 770 -26.11 38.74 25.51
CA ILE A 770 -24.96 37.96 25.00
C ILE A 770 -25.35 36.49 24.81
N GLN A 771 -26.08 35.90 25.74
CA GLN A 771 -26.55 34.50 25.60
C GLN A 771 -27.46 34.32 24.38
N GLU A 772 -28.40 35.24 24.17
CA GLU A 772 -29.32 35.23 23.02
C GLU A 772 -28.56 35.42 21.70
N ARG A 773 -27.63 36.38 21.64
CA ARG A 773 -26.75 36.58 20.48
C ARG A 773 -25.89 35.36 20.19
N ASP A 774 -25.29 34.76 21.22
CA ASP A 774 -24.45 33.58 21.07
C ASP A 774 -25.28 32.37 20.60
N GLN A 775 -26.54 32.25 21.02
CA GLN A 775 -27.49 31.27 20.46
C GLN A 775 -27.72 31.52 18.96
N HIS A 776 -28.02 32.76 18.55
CA HIS A 776 -28.16 33.09 17.13
C HIS A 776 -26.87 32.86 16.34
N ARG A 777 -25.68 33.14 16.89
CA ARG A 777 -24.39 32.87 16.23
C ARG A 777 -24.12 31.38 16.07
N GLU A 778 -24.41 30.56 17.09
CA GLU A 778 -24.27 29.10 16.99
C GLU A 778 -25.30 28.51 16.02
N ALA A 779 -26.55 28.99 16.04
CA ALA A 779 -27.60 28.57 15.12
C ALA A 779 -27.31 28.99 13.67
N LEU A 780 -26.81 30.22 13.46
CA LEU A 780 -26.33 30.69 12.16
C LEU A 780 -25.21 29.79 11.63
N ALA A 781 -24.23 29.44 12.46
CA ALA A 781 -23.16 28.54 12.04
C ALA A 781 -23.69 27.17 11.61
N ALA A 782 -24.67 26.62 12.34
CA ALA A 782 -25.33 25.36 11.97
C ALA A 782 -26.14 25.48 10.68
N ALA A 783 -26.88 26.58 10.47
CA ALA A 783 -27.62 26.86 9.24
C ALA A 783 -26.68 26.99 8.03
N CYS A 784 -25.55 27.71 8.18
CA CYS A 784 -24.53 27.82 7.13
C CYS A 784 -23.89 26.46 6.78
N ASP A 785 -23.63 25.61 7.77
CA ASP A 785 -23.09 24.27 7.53
C ASP A 785 -24.14 23.34 6.87
N ALA A 786 -25.42 23.46 7.24
CA ALA A 786 -26.52 22.74 6.59
C ALA A 786 -26.74 23.19 5.13
N ALA A 787 -26.72 24.49 4.86
CA ALA A 787 -26.82 25.05 3.51
C ALA A 787 -25.63 24.61 2.64
N PHE A 788 -24.41 24.64 3.17
CA PHE A 788 -23.23 24.14 2.46
C PHE A 788 -23.32 22.64 2.15
N ALA A 789 -23.76 21.83 3.10
CA ALA A 789 -24.01 20.40 2.87
C ALA A 789 -25.11 20.16 1.82
N SER A 790 -26.09 21.06 1.72
CA SER A 790 -27.11 21.01 0.66
C SER A 790 -26.54 21.33 -0.72
N LEU A 791 -25.68 22.34 -0.84
CA LEU A 791 -24.97 22.65 -2.08
C LEU A 791 -24.09 21.48 -2.53
N LEU A 792 -23.35 20.84 -1.61
CA LEU A 792 -22.53 19.67 -1.96
C LEU A 792 -23.39 18.51 -2.48
N ARG A 793 -24.58 18.27 -1.89
CA ARG A 793 -25.54 17.27 -2.39
C ARG A 793 -26.06 17.62 -3.79
N GLU A 794 -26.40 18.87 -4.05
CA GLU A 794 -26.84 19.32 -5.37
C GLU A 794 -25.76 19.08 -6.44
N ILE A 795 -24.48 19.32 -6.12
CA ILE A 795 -23.37 19.03 -7.02
C ILE A 795 -23.15 17.51 -7.16
N ALA A 796 -23.33 16.75 -6.09
CA ALA A 796 -23.21 15.29 -6.09
C ALA A 796 -24.27 14.62 -6.98
N ASP A 797 -25.49 15.16 -7.05
CA ASP A 797 -26.53 14.70 -7.96
C ASP A 797 -26.12 14.89 -9.44
N ALA A 798 -25.31 15.92 -9.73
CA ALA A 798 -24.71 16.19 -11.03
C ALA A 798 -23.26 15.65 -11.18
N TYR A 799 -22.89 14.62 -10.39
CA TYR A 799 -21.52 14.08 -10.38
C TYR A 799 -21.08 13.50 -11.73
N GLN A 800 -21.97 12.80 -12.45
CA GLN A 800 -21.57 12.01 -13.62
C GLN A 800 -21.00 12.85 -14.78
N PRO A 801 -21.62 13.95 -15.23
CA PRO A 801 -21.02 14.80 -16.26
C PRO A 801 -19.64 15.36 -15.87
N LEU A 802 -19.46 15.74 -14.60
CA LEU A 802 -18.17 16.22 -14.09
C LEU A 802 -17.11 15.11 -14.11
N ARG A 803 -17.50 13.89 -13.72
CA ARG A 803 -16.62 12.72 -13.75
C ARG A 803 -16.22 12.30 -15.17
N ASP A 804 -17.15 12.38 -16.12
CA ASP A 804 -16.92 12.06 -17.53
C ASP A 804 -15.91 13.03 -18.17
N ALA A 805 -16.00 14.33 -17.83
CA ALA A 805 -15.01 15.32 -18.22
C ALA A 805 -13.62 15.02 -17.63
N VAL A 806 -13.53 14.68 -16.33
CA VAL A 806 -12.25 14.27 -15.70
C VAL A 806 -11.70 12.99 -16.32
N SER A 807 -12.54 12.02 -16.68
CA SER A 807 -12.13 10.80 -17.39
C SER A 807 -11.57 11.10 -18.79
N SER A 808 -12.17 12.07 -19.48
CA SER A 808 -11.69 12.55 -20.78
C SER A 808 -10.32 13.22 -20.65
N LEU A 809 -10.10 14.05 -19.62
CA LEU A 809 -8.79 14.63 -19.32
C LEU A 809 -7.75 13.56 -18.98
N ALA A 810 -8.12 12.54 -18.19
CA ALA A 810 -7.23 11.42 -17.88
C ALA A 810 -6.79 10.71 -19.16
N THR A 811 -7.71 10.48 -20.09
CA THR A 811 -7.45 9.84 -21.38
C THR A 811 -6.49 10.69 -22.23
N LEU A 812 -6.73 12.01 -22.30
CA LEU A 812 -5.86 12.95 -23.02
C LEU A 812 -4.43 12.98 -22.44
N ASP A 813 -4.28 12.99 -21.11
CA ASP A 813 -2.98 12.98 -20.44
C ASP A 813 -2.22 11.65 -20.68
N CYS A 814 -2.92 10.51 -20.67
CA CYS A 814 -2.33 9.22 -21.05
C CYS A 814 -1.85 9.20 -22.50
N LEU A 815 -2.66 9.72 -23.44
CA LEU A 815 -2.30 9.76 -24.86
C LEU A 815 -1.09 10.66 -25.11
N LEU A 816 -1.02 11.82 -24.45
CA LEU A 816 0.16 12.69 -24.46
C LEU A 816 1.38 12.04 -23.81
N SER A 817 1.19 11.27 -22.74
CA SER A 817 2.28 10.51 -22.14
C SER A 817 2.88 9.52 -23.13
N LEU A 818 2.02 8.77 -23.84
CA LEU A 818 2.45 7.83 -24.87
C LEU A 818 3.06 8.52 -26.10
N SER A 819 2.58 9.71 -26.49
CA SER A 819 3.17 10.46 -27.62
C SER A 819 4.57 11.00 -27.27
N ARG A 820 4.80 11.41 -26.01
CA ARG A 820 6.14 11.78 -25.52
C ARG A 820 7.11 10.61 -25.54
N VAL A 821 6.64 9.39 -25.20
CA VAL A 821 7.44 8.16 -25.33
C VAL A 821 7.71 7.86 -26.80
N ALA A 822 6.71 8.00 -27.67
CA ALA A 822 6.85 7.80 -29.12
C ALA A 822 7.81 8.79 -29.77
N ALA A 823 7.97 10.00 -29.21
CA ALA A 823 8.92 11.01 -29.68
C ALA A 823 10.39 10.68 -29.37
N LEU A 824 10.66 9.65 -28.55
CA LEU A 824 12.03 9.26 -28.21
C LEU A 824 12.73 8.62 -29.44
N PRO A 825 14.06 8.76 -29.54
CA PRO A 825 14.81 8.24 -30.68
C PRO A 825 14.63 6.73 -30.91
N GLY A 826 14.26 6.38 -32.15
CA GLY A 826 14.12 5.00 -32.60
C GLY A 826 12.87 4.28 -32.07
N TYR A 827 11.83 5.01 -31.69
CA TYR A 827 10.50 4.44 -31.50
C TYR A 827 9.76 4.42 -32.83
N SER A 828 9.09 3.31 -33.15
CA SER A 828 8.30 3.16 -34.37
C SER A 828 6.87 2.72 -34.05
N LYS A 829 5.96 3.07 -34.98
CA LYS A 829 4.56 2.70 -34.91
C LYS A 829 4.41 1.19 -35.15
N PRO A 830 3.78 0.43 -34.24
CA PRO A 830 3.54 -1.00 -34.45
C PRO A 830 2.49 -1.23 -35.56
N THR A 831 2.66 -2.30 -36.31
CA THR A 831 1.70 -2.76 -37.32
C THR A 831 0.90 -3.95 -36.77
N PHE A 832 -0.41 -3.79 -36.64
CA PHE A 832 -1.29 -4.89 -36.21
C PHE A 832 -1.78 -5.68 -37.41
N LEU A 833 -1.53 -6.98 -37.38
CA LEU A 833 -1.98 -7.90 -38.42
C LEU A 833 -3.45 -8.28 -38.16
N PRO A 834 -4.28 -8.43 -39.21
CA PRO A 834 -5.72 -8.65 -39.07
C PRO A 834 -6.00 -10.02 -38.43
N SER A 835 -7.16 -10.16 -37.76
CA SER A 835 -7.55 -11.39 -37.06
C SER A 835 -7.43 -12.71 -37.87
N PRO A 836 -7.76 -12.80 -39.17
CA PRO A 836 -7.53 -14.03 -39.95
C PRO A 836 -6.05 -14.37 -40.18
N ALA A 837 -5.12 -13.43 -39.94
CA ALA A 837 -3.69 -13.69 -40.07
C ALA A 837 -3.22 -14.68 -39.03
N GLN A 838 -2.28 -15.52 -39.44
CA GLN A 838 -1.67 -16.51 -38.56
C GLN A 838 -0.88 -15.82 -37.43
N PRO A 839 -0.88 -16.39 -36.20
CA PRO A 839 -0.11 -15.85 -35.08
C PRO A 839 1.32 -15.48 -35.47
N THR A 840 1.69 -14.21 -35.36
CA THR A 840 3.00 -13.70 -35.79
C THR A 840 3.48 -12.57 -34.88
N ILE A 841 4.75 -12.62 -34.49
CA ILE A 841 5.53 -11.55 -33.85
C ILE A 841 6.78 -11.35 -34.70
N SER A 842 6.92 -10.20 -35.35
CA SER A 842 8.10 -9.86 -36.15
C SER A 842 8.71 -8.56 -35.65
N ILE A 843 10.01 -8.57 -35.37
CA ILE A 843 10.75 -7.48 -34.74
C ILE A 843 12.02 -7.24 -35.53
N ALA A 844 12.22 -6.01 -36.01
CA ALA A 844 13.45 -5.55 -36.65
C ALA A 844 14.14 -4.52 -35.75
N GLN A 845 15.41 -4.77 -35.40
CA GLN A 845 16.23 -3.91 -34.53
C GLN A 845 15.52 -3.49 -33.22
N GLY A 846 14.83 -4.43 -32.58
CA GLY A 846 14.14 -4.22 -31.31
C GLY A 846 15.12 -4.02 -30.15
N ARG A 847 14.74 -3.17 -29.20
CA ARG A 847 15.50 -2.86 -27.98
C ARG A 847 14.64 -3.06 -26.73
N HIS A 848 15.29 -3.18 -25.58
CA HIS A 848 14.60 -3.39 -24.31
C HIS A 848 14.01 -2.08 -23.78
N PRO A 849 12.67 -1.94 -23.66
CA PRO A 849 12.04 -0.64 -23.31
C PRO A 849 12.53 -0.03 -22.00
N ILE A 850 12.80 -0.86 -20.99
CA ILE A 850 13.34 -0.39 -19.70
C ILE A 850 14.84 -0.06 -19.78
N ALA A 851 15.63 -0.89 -20.46
CA ALA A 851 17.09 -0.79 -20.45
C ALA A 851 17.60 0.46 -21.18
N GLU A 852 16.85 0.92 -22.21
CA GLU A 852 17.10 2.19 -22.90
C GLU A 852 17.13 3.41 -21.95
N HIS A 853 16.48 3.31 -20.79
CA HIS A 853 16.41 4.39 -19.80
C HIS A 853 17.31 4.19 -18.58
N THR A 854 17.78 2.96 -18.33
CA THR A 854 18.54 2.62 -17.12
C THR A 854 20.02 2.36 -17.40
N LEU A 855 20.38 1.92 -18.60
CA LEU A 855 21.77 1.67 -18.96
C LEU A 855 22.48 2.96 -19.36
N SER A 856 23.75 3.06 -18.98
CA SER A 856 24.64 4.15 -19.43
C SER A 856 25.19 3.91 -20.84
N THR A 857 25.24 2.65 -21.28
CA THR A 857 25.62 2.23 -22.62
C THR A 857 24.38 1.86 -23.43
N PRO A 858 24.36 2.11 -24.76
CA PRO A 858 23.22 1.77 -25.60
C PRO A 858 22.95 0.27 -25.59
N TYR A 859 21.66 -0.11 -25.59
CA TYR A 859 21.27 -1.51 -25.71
C TYR A 859 21.55 -2.02 -27.13
N ILE A 860 22.10 -3.23 -27.24
CA ILE A 860 22.38 -3.83 -28.54
C ILE A 860 21.07 -4.35 -29.15
N PRO A 861 20.64 -3.83 -30.32
CA PRO A 861 19.36 -4.19 -30.93
C PRO A 861 19.37 -5.63 -31.48
N PHE A 862 18.18 -6.23 -31.58
CA PHE A 862 18.01 -7.58 -32.10
C PHE A 862 16.90 -7.68 -33.16
N THR A 863 17.01 -8.66 -34.05
CA THR A 863 15.98 -8.98 -35.04
C THR A 863 15.52 -10.42 -34.85
N THR A 864 14.20 -10.62 -34.78
CA THR A 864 13.62 -11.94 -34.51
C THR A 864 12.20 -12.03 -35.05
N THR A 865 11.81 -13.21 -35.53
CA THR A 865 10.44 -13.47 -36.01
C THR A 865 9.96 -14.82 -35.49
N LEU A 866 8.81 -14.82 -34.82
CA LEU A 866 8.03 -16.00 -34.48
C LEU A 866 6.74 -15.96 -35.29
N SER A 867 6.41 -17.06 -35.97
CA SER A 867 5.24 -17.12 -36.85
C SER A 867 4.67 -18.53 -36.89
N SER A 868 3.34 -18.62 -36.93
CA SER A 868 2.66 -19.80 -37.44
C SER A 868 2.58 -19.68 -38.98
N PRO A 869 2.95 -20.71 -39.74
CA PRO A 869 3.23 -22.07 -39.28
C PRO A 869 4.67 -22.30 -38.79
N SER A 870 5.66 -21.47 -39.18
CA SER A 870 7.07 -21.66 -38.78
C SER A 870 7.86 -20.34 -38.80
N PRO A 871 8.82 -20.12 -37.87
CA PRO A 871 9.07 -20.93 -36.67
C PRO A 871 8.09 -20.55 -35.54
N LEU A 872 7.49 -21.54 -34.89
CA LEU A 872 6.61 -21.36 -33.72
C LEU A 872 7.41 -21.16 -32.43
N ALA A 873 8.59 -21.78 -32.32
CA ALA A 873 9.40 -21.71 -31.11
C ALA A 873 10.86 -21.38 -31.41
N HIS A 874 11.44 -20.52 -30.56
CA HIS A 874 12.89 -20.34 -30.48
C HIS A 874 13.44 -21.10 -29.29
N LEU A 875 14.35 -22.03 -29.56
CA LEU A 875 15.11 -22.74 -28.53
C LEU A 875 16.42 -21.99 -28.29
N ILE A 876 16.48 -21.25 -27.19
CA ILE A 876 17.54 -20.30 -26.88
C ILE A 876 18.56 -20.98 -25.97
N THR A 877 19.80 -21.04 -26.43
CA THR A 877 20.92 -21.63 -25.71
C THR A 877 22.01 -20.59 -25.41
N GLY A 878 22.91 -20.96 -24.50
CA GLY A 878 24.14 -20.23 -24.25
C GLY A 878 24.25 -19.65 -22.85
N PRO A 879 25.22 -18.74 -22.65
CA PRO A 879 25.65 -18.30 -21.33
C PRO A 879 24.66 -17.48 -20.51
N ASN A 880 24.58 -17.66 -19.19
CA ASN A 880 23.69 -16.86 -18.32
C ASN A 880 24.05 -15.37 -18.31
N MET A 881 25.32 -15.02 -18.52
CA MET A 881 25.77 -13.63 -18.64
C MET A 881 25.68 -13.06 -20.05
N GLY A 882 25.25 -13.84 -21.05
CA GLY A 882 25.19 -13.40 -22.46
C GLY A 882 23.97 -12.56 -22.84
N GLY A 883 23.11 -12.19 -21.89
CA GLY A 883 21.92 -11.37 -22.16
C GLY A 883 20.63 -12.13 -22.51
N LYS A 884 20.58 -13.47 -22.36
CA LYS A 884 19.40 -14.30 -22.68
C LYS A 884 18.11 -13.79 -22.03
N SER A 885 18.11 -13.59 -20.71
CA SER A 885 16.93 -13.12 -19.98
C SER A 885 16.51 -11.72 -20.42
N SER A 886 17.48 -10.86 -20.77
CA SER A 886 17.19 -9.52 -21.30
C SER A 886 16.53 -9.59 -22.68
N PHE A 887 17.04 -10.40 -23.61
CA PHE A 887 16.44 -10.59 -24.93
C PHE A 887 14.99 -11.09 -24.82
N VAL A 888 14.76 -12.14 -24.03
CA VAL A 888 13.43 -12.74 -23.90
C VAL A 888 12.44 -11.80 -23.21
N ARG A 889 12.86 -11.07 -22.18
CA ARG A 889 12.04 -10.00 -21.57
C ARG A 889 11.73 -8.90 -22.59
N SER A 890 12.70 -8.51 -23.42
CA SER A 890 12.51 -7.47 -24.45
C SER A 890 11.39 -7.85 -25.42
N VAL A 891 11.38 -9.10 -25.93
CA VAL A 891 10.31 -9.56 -26.83
C VAL A 891 8.93 -9.44 -26.16
N ALA A 892 8.80 -9.91 -24.92
CA ALA A 892 7.53 -9.83 -24.17
C ALA A 892 7.09 -8.38 -23.91
N LEU A 893 8.04 -7.52 -23.52
CA LEU A 893 7.79 -6.11 -23.24
C LEU A 893 7.41 -5.33 -24.51
N LEU A 894 7.97 -5.66 -25.67
CA LEU A 894 7.59 -5.06 -26.96
C LEU A 894 6.16 -5.43 -27.35
N VAL A 895 5.77 -6.70 -27.20
CA VAL A 895 4.38 -7.15 -27.41
C VAL A 895 3.42 -6.43 -26.45
N LEU A 896 3.80 -6.35 -25.17
CA LEU A 896 3.02 -5.66 -24.14
C LEU A 896 2.83 -4.17 -24.49
N LEU A 897 3.91 -3.49 -24.86
CA LEU A 897 3.92 -2.07 -25.21
C LEU A 897 3.07 -1.78 -26.47
N ALA A 898 3.16 -2.64 -27.48
CA ALA A 898 2.32 -2.54 -28.67
C ALA A 898 0.83 -2.69 -28.33
N GLN A 899 0.43 -3.67 -27.50
CA GLN A 899 -0.97 -3.87 -27.10
C GLN A 899 -1.49 -2.90 -26.02
N ILE A 900 -0.61 -2.13 -25.39
CA ILE A 900 -1.00 -0.92 -24.64
C ILE A 900 -1.44 0.19 -25.62
N GLY A 901 -1.00 0.15 -26.87
CA GLY A 901 -1.25 1.17 -27.90
C GLY A 901 -0.19 2.25 -27.92
N SER A 902 1.04 1.91 -27.51
CA SER A 902 2.22 2.76 -27.59
C SER A 902 3.05 2.42 -28.82
N PHE A 903 3.93 3.35 -29.21
CA PHE A 903 5.03 3.05 -30.11
C PHE A 903 6.06 2.19 -29.37
N VAL A 904 6.87 1.45 -30.13
CA VAL A 904 7.82 0.48 -29.59
C VAL A 904 9.26 0.83 -30.01
N PRO A 905 10.27 0.60 -29.16
CA PRO A 905 11.68 0.85 -29.51
C PRO A 905 12.21 -0.24 -30.46
N ALA A 906 11.90 -0.09 -31.74
CA ALA A 906 12.30 -0.98 -32.83
C ALA A 906 12.26 -0.19 -34.15
N ASP A 907 12.97 -0.64 -35.19
CA ASP A 907 12.87 -0.03 -36.52
C ASP A 907 11.56 -0.42 -37.22
N ALA A 908 11.14 -1.68 -37.03
CA ALA A 908 9.83 -2.16 -37.46
C ALA A 908 9.30 -3.25 -36.51
N PHE A 909 8.00 -3.24 -36.27
CA PHE A 909 7.33 -4.22 -35.43
C PHE A 909 5.98 -4.61 -36.01
N SER A 910 5.72 -5.91 -36.15
CA SER A 910 4.44 -6.45 -36.63
C SER A 910 3.93 -7.55 -35.70
N LEU A 911 2.64 -7.48 -35.36
CA LEU A 911 2.04 -8.35 -34.34
C LEU A 911 0.61 -8.73 -34.73
N THR A 912 0.28 -10.01 -34.64
CA THR A 912 -1.11 -10.43 -34.39
C THR A 912 -1.39 -10.38 -32.90
N LEU A 913 -2.55 -9.85 -32.47
CA LEU A 913 -2.84 -9.71 -31.05
C LEU A 913 -2.67 -11.01 -30.27
N THR A 914 -1.93 -10.90 -29.18
CA THR A 914 -1.68 -11.93 -28.19
C THR A 914 -2.74 -11.84 -27.10
N ASP A 915 -3.35 -12.98 -26.74
CA ASP A 915 -4.40 -13.06 -25.73
C ASP A 915 -3.86 -13.16 -24.29
N ALA A 916 -2.69 -13.79 -24.13
CA ALA A 916 -1.98 -13.91 -22.86
C ALA A 916 -0.46 -14.00 -23.08
N ILE A 917 0.30 -13.45 -22.12
CA ILE A 917 1.74 -13.67 -22.01
C ILE A 917 2.00 -14.54 -20.78
N HIS A 918 2.53 -15.73 -21.03
CA HIS A 918 2.83 -16.72 -20.01
C HIS A 918 4.34 -16.76 -19.78
N VAL A 919 4.77 -16.31 -18.60
CA VAL A 919 6.19 -16.30 -18.24
C VAL A 919 6.43 -17.24 -17.08
N ARG A 920 7.43 -18.10 -17.27
CA ARG A 920 8.13 -18.80 -16.21
C ARG A 920 9.60 -18.37 -16.29
N MET A 921 10.01 -17.48 -15.40
CA MET A 921 11.39 -17.01 -15.26
C MET A 921 11.85 -17.10 -13.81
N GLY A 922 13.09 -17.52 -13.60
CA GLY A 922 13.74 -17.48 -12.30
C GLY A 922 13.49 -18.68 -11.37
N ALA A 923 14.20 -18.65 -10.24
CA ALA A 923 14.09 -19.62 -9.17
C ALA A 923 13.51 -18.97 -7.93
N ARG A 924 12.31 -19.39 -7.57
CA ARG A 924 11.67 -18.99 -6.32
C ARG A 924 11.19 -20.22 -5.59
N ASP A 925 11.57 -20.31 -4.33
CA ASP A 925 11.06 -21.29 -3.40
C ASP A 925 9.79 -20.69 -2.79
N ASN A 926 8.69 -21.44 -2.79
CA ASN A 926 7.56 -21.08 -1.96
C ASN A 926 7.76 -21.63 -0.55
N LEU A 927 8.70 -21.02 0.20
CA LEU A 927 9.00 -21.38 1.59
C LEU A 927 7.72 -21.33 2.47
N ALA A 928 6.77 -20.45 2.13
CA ALA A 928 5.54 -20.25 2.89
C ALA A 928 4.51 -21.38 2.72
N ALA A 929 4.45 -22.00 1.53
CA ALA A 929 3.64 -23.19 1.29
C ALA A 929 4.34 -24.49 1.73
N GLY A 930 5.64 -24.43 2.02
CA GLY A 930 6.47 -25.62 2.30
C GLY A 930 6.72 -26.45 1.03
N GLU A 931 6.63 -25.82 -0.14
CA GLU A 931 6.72 -26.49 -1.44
C GLU A 931 8.14 -26.42 -1.98
N SER A 932 8.61 -27.54 -2.54
CA SER A 932 9.88 -27.61 -3.25
C SER A 932 9.86 -26.71 -4.48
N THR A 933 10.99 -26.08 -4.79
CA THR A 933 11.21 -25.26 -6.00
C THR A 933 10.74 -25.93 -7.28
N PHE A 934 10.97 -27.23 -7.38
CA PHE A 934 10.59 -28.01 -8.55
C PHE A 934 9.07 -28.21 -8.64
N MET A 935 8.38 -28.38 -7.50
CA MET A 935 6.91 -28.53 -7.50
C MET A 935 6.23 -27.24 -7.98
N VAL A 936 6.70 -26.08 -7.52
CA VAL A 936 6.21 -24.77 -7.99
C VAL A 936 6.46 -24.62 -9.49
N GLU A 937 7.66 -24.93 -9.95
CA GLU A 937 8.05 -24.90 -11.36
C GLU A 937 7.15 -25.77 -12.26
N VAL A 938 6.89 -27.01 -11.87
CA VAL A 938 6.06 -27.93 -12.65
C VAL A 938 4.60 -27.51 -12.60
N SER A 939 4.11 -27.03 -11.46
CA SER A 939 2.73 -26.54 -11.30
C SER A 939 2.45 -25.32 -12.18
N GLU A 940 3.38 -24.34 -12.20
CA GLU A 940 3.32 -23.18 -13.10
C GLU A 940 3.30 -23.61 -14.56
N THR A 941 4.19 -24.53 -14.94
CA THR A 941 4.26 -25.06 -16.30
C THR A 941 2.96 -25.78 -16.69
N ALA A 942 2.42 -26.64 -15.83
CA ALA A 942 1.17 -27.34 -16.07
C ALA A 942 -0.01 -26.37 -16.26
N ARG A 943 -0.01 -25.23 -15.55
CA ARG A 943 -1.01 -24.18 -15.77
C ARG A 943 -0.84 -23.52 -17.14
N ILE A 944 0.39 -23.16 -17.51
CA ILE A 944 0.69 -22.59 -18.83
C ILE A 944 0.17 -23.52 -19.93
N LEU A 945 0.45 -24.83 -19.84
CA LEU A 945 -0.02 -25.81 -20.81
C LEU A 945 -1.55 -25.87 -20.93
N ARG A 946 -2.28 -25.74 -19.82
CA ARG A 946 -3.75 -25.76 -19.80
C ARG A 946 -4.38 -24.46 -20.31
N SER A 947 -3.74 -23.32 -20.10
CA SER A 947 -4.31 -22.00 -20.44
C SER A 947 -3.84 -21.45 -21.79
N ALA A 948 -2.65 -21.83 -22.25
CA ALA A 948 -2.06 -21.28 -23.47
C ALA A 948 -2.86 -21.67 -24.71
N THR A 949 -3.24 -20.67 -25.49
CA THR A 949 -3.92 -20.83 -26.78
C THR A 949 -2.92 -20.62 -27.93
N PRO A 950 -3.28 -20.93 -29.19
CA PRO A 950 -2.42 -20.61 -30.35
C PRO A 950 -2.07 -19.13 -30.50
N ARG A 951 -2.80 -18.22 -29.82
CA ARG A 951 -2.53 -16.77 -29.82
C ARG A 951 -1.64 -16.33 -28.67
N SER A 952 -1.34 -17.20 -27.71
CA SER A 952 -0.55 -16.86 -26.53
C SER A 952 0.94 -16.82 -26.84
N LEU A 953 1.67 -15.98 -26.10
CA LEU A 953 3.14 -15.98 -26.07
C LEU A 953 3.60 -16.72 -24.81
N VAL A 954 4.33 -17.83 -25.00
CA VAL A 954 4.85 -18.66 -23.93
C VAL A 954 6.35 -18.46 -23.77
N ILE A 955 6.79 -18.23 -22.55
CA ILE A 955 8.20 -18.05 -22.20
C ILE A 955 8.55 -19.00 -21.06
N LEU A 956 9.46 -19.94 -21.34
CA LEU A 956 9.92 -20.94 -20.38
C LEU A 956 11.43 -20.81 -20.22
N ASP A 957 11.88 -20.44 -19.03
CA ASP A 957 13.30 -20.26 -18.72
C ASP A 957 13.82 -21.38 -17.82
N GLU A 958 14.80 -22.16 -18.30
CA GLU A 958 15.48 -23.23 -17.56
C GLU A 958 14.53 -24.27 -16.92
N LEU A 959 13.55 -24.76 -17.69
CA LEU A 959 12.63 -25.81 -17.24
C LEU A 959 13.37 -27.12 -16.94
N GLY A 960 13.11 -27.73 -15.78
CA GLY A 960 13.73 -28.98 -15.33
C GLY A 960 14.95 -28.81 -14.42
N ARG A 961 15.36 -27.58 -14.10
CA ARG A 961 16.60 -27.34 -13.33
C ARG A 961 16.55 -27.85 -11.87
N GLY A 962 15.35 -27.96 -11.29
CA GLY A 962 15.16 -28.37 -9.89
C GLY A 962 15.18 -29.88 -9.64
N THR A 963 15.44 -30.69 -10.67
CA THR A 963 15.42 -32.16 -10.59
C THR A 963 16.68 -32.78 -11.22
N SER A 964 16.73 -34.11 -11.28
CA SER A 964 17.80 -34.86 -11.92
C SER A 964 17.95 -34.46 -13.40
N THR A 965 19.17 -34.49 -13.94
CA THR A 965 19.44 -34.03 -15.33
C THR A 965 18.65 -34.82 -16.38
N HIS A 966 18.38 -36.10 -16.14
CA HIS A 966 17.63 -36.93 -17.07
C HIS A 966 16.12 -36.61 -17.03
N ASP A 967 15.53 -36.50 -15.84
CA ASP A 967 14.13 -36.14 -15.69
C ASP A 967 13.87 -34.72 -16.20
N GLY A 968 14.76 -33.77 -15.86
CA GLY A 968 14.64 -32.39 -16.27
C GLY A 968 14.70 -32.23 -17.79
N ALA A 969 15.62 -32.91 -18.47
CA ALA A 969 15.71 -32.90 -19.93
C ALA A 969 14.50 -33.57 -20.60
N ALA A 970 14.01 -34.68 -20.04
CA ALA A 970 12.84 -35.39 -20.56
C ALA A 970 11.57 -34.54 -20.44
N ILE A 971 11.35 -33.91 -19.28
CA ILE A 971 10.22 -33.00 -19.05
C ILE A 971 10.31 -31.79 -19.98
N ALA A 972 11.48 -31.15 -20.09
CA ALA A 972 11.68 -30.01 -20.97
C ALA A 972 11.38 -30.36 -22.44
N HIS A 973 11.81 -31.54 -22.90
CA HIS A 973 11.52 -32.03 -24.24
C HIS A 973 10.01 -32.24 -24.48
N ALA A 974 9.35 -32.97 -23.58
CA ALA A 974 7.92 -33.26 -23.69
C ALA A 974 7.07 -31.97 -23.65
N VAL A 975 7.47 -31.00 -22.82
CA VAL A 975 6.80 -29.70 -22.73
C VAL A 975 7.00 -28.90 -24.02
N LEU A 976 8.22 -28.82 -24.55
CA LEU A 976 8.48 -28.12 -25.82
C LEU A 976 7.66 -28.73 -26.96
N ASP A 977 7.64 -30.07 -27.09
CA ASP A 977 6.86 -30.75 -28.13
C ASP A 977 5.35 -30.50 -27.99
N HIS A 978 4.83 -30.56 -26.76
CA HIS A 978 3.41 -30.29 -26.49
C HIS A 978 3.02 -28.85 -26.86
N VAL A 979 3.81 -27.86 -26.44
CA VAL A 979 3.54 -26.44 -26.72
C VAL A 979 3.55 -26.15 -28.22
N VAL A 980 4.47 -26.77 -28.97
CA VAL A 980 4.62 -26.56 -30.41
C VAL A 980 3.59 -27.34 -31.24
N ARG A 981 3.38 -28.63 -30.95
CA ARG A 981 2.50 -29.50 -31.76
C ARG A 981 1.04 -29.42 -31.34
N GLN A 982 0.75 -29.38 -30.04
CA GLN A 982 -0.62 -29.42 -29.50
C GLN A 982 -1.18 -28.01 -29.33
N ASN A 983 -0.54 -27.17 -28.50
CA ASN A 983 -1.02 -25.79 -28.27
C ASN A 983 -0.80 -24.88 -29.48
N ARG A 984 0.25 -25.14 -30.27
CA ARG A 984 0.65 -24.36 -31.46
C ARG A 984 0.82 -22.87 -31.18
N CYS A 985 1.40 -22.53 -30.03
CA CYS A 985 1.57 -21.15 -29.60
C CYS A 985 3.00 -20.64 -29.78
N LEU A 986 3.16 -19.31 -29.86
CA LEU A 986 4.46 -18.68 -30.07
C LEU A 986 5.30 -18.82 -28.81
N THR A 987 6.52 -19.35 -28.93
CA THR A 987 7.29 -19.80 -27.76
C THR A 987 8.74 -19.34 -27.76
N LEU A 988 9.21 -18.84 -26.62
CA LEU A 988 10.63 -18.64 -26.32
C LEU A 988 11.03 -19.62 -25.22
N PHE A 989 11.85 -20.62 -25.58
CA PHE A 989 12.26 -21.69 -24.68
C PHE A 989 13.75 -21.57 -24.40
N ILE A 990 14.15 -21.16 -23.19
CA ILE A 990 15.55 -21.07 -22.79
C ILE A 990 15.95 -22.37 -22.10
N THR A 991 17.05 -22.98 -22.55
CA THR A 991 17.53 -24.25 -21.98
C THR A 991 19.06 -24.33 -21.90
N HIS A 992 19.54 -25.10 -20.92
CA HIS A 992 20.93 -25.56 -20.85
C HIS A 992 21.10 -26.98 -21.39
N TYR A 993 20.01 -27.68 -21.69
CA TYR A 993 20.06 -29.05 -22.19
C TYR A 993 20.46 -29.07 -23.66
N GLN A 994 21.75 -29.22 -23.93
CA GLN A 994 22.30 -29.26 -25.30
C GLN A 994 21.70 -30.39 -26.15
N ASN A 995 21.33 -31.51 -25.52
CA ASN A 995 20.64 -32.60 -26.22
C ASN A 995 19.28 -32.18 -26.78
N LEU A 996 18.58 -31.26 -26.10
CA LEU A 996 17.30 -30.74 -26.56
C LEU A 996 17.46 -29.93 -27.85
N ALA A 997 18.58 -29.22 -28.02
CA ALA A 997 18.87 -28.45 -29.22
C ALA A 997 18.95 -29.33 -30.48
N ARG A 998 19.53 -30.53 -30.37
CA ARG A 998 19.58 -31.50 -31.50
C ARG A 998 18.24 -32.18 -31.74
N LEU A 999 17.50 -32.47 -30.66
CA LEU A 999 16.18 -33.08 -30.77
C LEU A 999 15.14 -32.10 -31.36
N ALA A 1000 15.34 -30.79 -31.18
CA ALA A 1000 14.48 -29.76 -31.74
C ALA A 1000 14.42 -29.80 -33.27
N ASP A 1001 15.49 -30.23 -33.94
CA ASP A 1001 15.51 -30.38 -35.40
C ASP A 1001 14.51 -31.46 -35.88
N GLY A 1002 14.20 -32.45 -35.03
CA GLY A 1002 13.17 -33.48 -35.29
C GLY A 1002 11.74 -33.09 -34.85
N ILE A 1003 11.55 -31.93 -34.21
CA ILE A 1003 10.24 -31.46 -33.76
C ILE A 1003 9.58 -30.66 -34.89
N GLY A 1004 9.00 -31.40 -35.84
CA GLY A 1004 8.18 -30.90 -36.95
C GLY A 1004 8.93 -29.93 -37.87
N ASP A 1005 9.24 -30.36 -39.10
CA ASP A 1005 10.04 -29.62 -40.10
C ASP A 1005 9.98 -28.08 -39.98
N GLY A 1006 10.98 -27.49 -39.32
CA GLY A 1006 11.14 -26.04 -39.16
C GLY A 1006 10.25 -25.35 -38.12
N LEU A 1007 9.44 -26.06 -37.32
CA LEU A 1007 8.60 -25.46 -36.28
C LEU A 1007 9.43 -24.88 -35.11
N VAL A 1008 10.56 -25.50 -34.80
CA VAL A 1008 11.49 -25.05 -33.75
C VAL A 1008 12.78 -24.57 -34.40
N LYS A 1009 13.25 -23.39 -34.00
CA LYS A 1009 14.52 -22.82 -34.48
C LYS A 1009 15.50 -22.66 -33.32
N ASN A 1010 16.70 -23.17 -33.50
CA ASN A 1010 17.80 -23.03 -32.54
C ASN A 1010 18.42 -21.62 -32.64
N VAL A 1011 18.54 -20.96 -31.48
CA VAL A 1011 19.07 -19.59 -31.35
C VAL A 1011 20.06 -19.55 -30.18
N HIS A 1012 21.08 -18.71 -30.25
CA HIS A 1012 22.03 -18.51 -29.16
C HIS A 1012 22.48 -17.05 -29.04
N MET A 1013 22.99 -16.68 -27.87
CA MET A 1013 23.67 -15.39 -27.69
C MET A 1013 25.11 -15.50 -28.17
N ARG A 1014 25.48 -14.66 -29.15
CA ARG A 1014 26.82 -14.63 -29.73
C ARG A 1014 27.84 -14.15 -28.70
N PHE A 1015 29.00 -14.79 -28.74
CA PHE A 1015 30.18 -14.40 -28.00
C PHE A 1015 31.40 -14.61 -28.87
N THR A 1016 32.45 -13.83 -28.64
CA THR A 1016 33.75 -14.03 -29.28
C THR A 1016 34.71 -14.57 -28.24
N ALA A 1017 35.56 -15.51 -28.65
CA ALA A 1017 36.65 -16.02 -27.87
C ALA A 1017 37.94 -15.60 -28.59
N ALA A 1018 38.71 -14.69 -27.99
CA ALA A 1018 39.95 -14.19 -28.57
C ALA A 1018 41.14 -14.66 -27.73
N ARG A 1019 42.19 -15.20 -28.37
CA ARG A 1019 43.47 -15.42 -27.69
C ARG A 1019 44.06 -14.07 -27.29
N ARG A 1020 44.55 -13.94 -26.06
CA ARG A 1020 45.23 -12.72 -25.60
C ARG A 1020 46.40 -12.40 -26.53
N ALA A 1021 46.33 -11.27 -27.22
CA ALA A 1021 47.47 -10.72 -27.96
C ALA A 1021 48.41 -10.05 -26.95
N GLY A 1022 49.54 -10.69 -26.62
CA GLY A 1022 50.57 -10.03 -25.81
C GLY A 1022 51.46 -10.89 -24.91
N GLU A 1023 51.54 -12.21 -25.07
CA GLU A 1023 52.62 -12.98 -24.45
C GLU A 1023 53.32 -13.84 -25.51
N ASP A 1024 54.38 -13.29 -26.10
CA ASP A 1024 55.39 -14.03 -26.84
C ASP A 1024 56.12 -14.99 -25.87
N LEU A 1025 55.49 -16.10 -25.52
CA LEU A 1025 56.17 -17.23 -24.91
C LEU A 1025 56.65 -18.15 -26.02
N GLN A 1026 57.87 -17.85 -26.50
CA GLN A 1026 58.69 -18.80 -27.22
C GLN A 1026 58.94 -20.02 -26.34
N GLY A 1027 58.24 -21.12 -26.64
CA GLY A 1027 58.47 -22.43 -26.03
C GLY A 1027 57.26 -23.03 -25.34
N ALA A 1028 56.20 -23.35 -26.10
CA ALA A 1028 55.22 -24.35 -25.69
C ALA A 1028 54.80 -25.16 -26.93
N ASP A 1029 54.86 -26.47 -26.74
CA ASP A 1029 54.62 -27.55 -27.70
C ASP A 1029 53.24 -27.45 -28.38
N ASP A 1030 53.14 -27.93 -29.62
CA ASP A 1030 51.97 -27.98 -30.51
C ASP A 1030 50.81 -28.87 -29.96
N GLY A 1031 50.24 -28.54 -28.79
CA GLY A 1031 49.19 -29.36 -28.18
C GLY A 1031 48.17 -28.67 -27.28
N ASP A 1032 48.22 -27.34 -27.10
CA ASP A 1032 47.35 -26.63 -26.14
C ASP A 1032 46.31 -25.70 -26.81
N ASP A 1033 45.40 -26.31 -27.58
CA ASP A 1033 44.37 -25.61 -28.37
C ASP A 1033 43.11 -25.23 -27.56
N GLY A 1034 43.26 -24.35 -26.57
CA GLY A 1034 42.09 -23.62 -26.04
C GLY A 1034 42.22 -22.95 -24.68
N LEU A 1035 43.42 -22.85 -24.11
CA LEU A 1035 43.59 -22.47 -22.70
C LEU A 1035 43.74 -20.95 -22.43
N ASP A 1036 43.97 -20.13 -23.47
CA ASP A 1036 44.16 -18.67 -23.36
C ASP A 1036 43.12 -17.82 -24.12
N GLU A 1037 41.89 -18.31 -24.25
CA GLU A 1037 40.80 -17.55 -24.87
C GLU A 1037 40.06 -16.66 -23.85
N GLU A 1038 40.09 -15.35 -24.09
CA GLU A 1038 39.29 -14.33 -23.41
C GLU A 1038 37.94 -14.21 -24.11
N ILE A 1039 36.85 -14.48 -23.37
CA ILE A 1039 35.49 -14.39 -23.91
C ILE A 1039 34.96 -12.96 -23.77
N THR A 1040 34.53 -12.38 -24.89
CA THR A 1040 33.75 -11.13 -24.92
C THR A 1040 32.31 -11.44 -25.34
N PHE A 1041 31.35 -11.08 -24.48
CA PHE A 1041 29.92 -11.21 -24.79
C PHE A 1041 29.52 -10.10 -25.76
N LEU A 1042 28.96 -10.48 -26.91
CA LEU A 1042 28.50 -9.51 -27.91
C LEU A 1042 27.05 -9.07 -27.67
N TYR A 1043 26.31 -9.78 -26.81
CA TYR A 1043 24.88 -9.58 -26.53
C TYR A 1043 23.98 -9.55 -27.78
N GLU A 1044 24.47 -10.09 -28.89
CA GLU A 1044 23.73 -10.23 -30.16
C GLU A 1044 23.11 -11.62 -30.25
N VAL A 1045 21.88 -11.71 -30.76
CA VAL A 1045 21.19 -12.98 -30.99
C VAL A 1045 21.60 -13.53 -32.35
N GLY A 1046 22.08 -14.77 -32.39
CA GLY A 1046 22.49 -15.48 -33.60
C GLY A 1046 21.76 -16.82 -33.77
N GLU A 1047 21.59 -17.26 -35.01
CA GLU A 1047 21.06 -18.59 -35.31
C GLU A 1047 22.06 -19.69 -34.98
N GLY A 1048 21.57 -20.85 -34.55
CA GLY A 1048 22.37 -22.01 -34.18
C GLY A 1048 22.48 -22.21 -32.67
N VAL A 1049 23.35 -23.15 -32.27
CA VAL A 1049 23.52 -23.60 -30.89
C VAL A 1049 24.84 -23.06 -30.32
N ALA A 1050 24.85 -22.66 -29.06
CA ALA A 1050 26.07 -22.20 -28.40
C ALA A 1050 27.16 -23.30 -28.28
N HIS A 1051 28.42 -22.96 -28.58
CA HIS A 1051 29.56 -23.88 -28.48
C HIS A 1051 29.98 -24.23 -27.03
N ARG A 1052 30.72 -25.34 -26.91
CA ARG A 1052 30.83 -26.23 -25.73
C ARG A 1052 31.65 -25.75 -24.52
N SER A 1053 32.27 -24.56 -24.52
CA SER A 1053 33.32 -24.21 -23.54
C SER A 1053 32.94 -23.14 -22.51
N TYR A 1054 31.66 -22.76 -22.42
CA TYR A 1054 31.28 -21.55 -21.69
C TYR A 1054 31.52 -21.61 -20.17
N GLY A 1055 31.02 -22.65 -19.49
CA GLY A 1055 31.03 -22.70 -18.02
C GLY A 1055 32.44 -22.67 -17.42
N LEU A 1056 33.40 -23.33 -18.08
CA LEU A 1056 34.80 -23.38 -17.65
C LEU A 1056 35.51 -22.03 -17.86
N ASN A 1057 35.13 -21.29 -18.90
CA ASN A 1057 35.68 -19.97 -19.17
C ASN A 1057 35.14 -18.91 -18.19
N VAL A 1058 33.87 -19.01 -17.75
CA VAL A 1058 33.35 -18.19 -16.63
C VAL A 1058 34.03 -18.52 -15.31
N ALA A 1059 34.24 -19.83 -15.03
CA ALA A 1059 34.99 -20.26 -13.85
C ALA A 1059 36.40 -19.63 -13.82
N ARG A 1060 37.03 -19.46 -14.98
CA ARG A 1060 38.30 -18.75 -15.14
C ARG A 1060 38.19 -17.25 -14.80
N LEU A 1061 37.15 -16.57 -15.30
CA LEU A 1061 36.87 -15.15 -14.96
C LEU A 1061 36.64 -14.96 -13.44
N ALA A 1062 36.02 -15.93 -12.79
CA ALA A 1062 35.83 -15.98 -11.34
C ALA A 1062 37.12 -16.32 -10.57
N ARG A 1063 38.27 -16.47 -11.25
CA ARG A 1063 39.59 -16.81 -10.70
C ARG A 1063 39.63 -18.15 -9.97
N ILE A 1064 38.86 -19.14 -10.42
CA ILE A 1064 38.98 -20.53 -9.94
C ILE A 1064 40.37 -21.07 -10.33
N PRO A 1065 41.08 -21.79 -9.43
CA PRO A 1065 42.43 -22.28 -9.71
C PRO A 1065 42.50 -23.12 -10.99
N ARG A 1066 43.53 -22.88 -11.82
CA ARG A 1066 43.72 -23.55 -13.13
C ARG A 1066 43.60 -25.08 -13.04
N LYS A 1067 44.23 -25.70 -12.03
CA LYS A 1067 44.15 -27.15 -11.79
C LYS A 1067 42.72 -27.69 -11.65
N VAL A 1068 41.82 -26.90 -11.05
CA VAL A 1068 40.40 -27.28 -10.90
C VAL A 1068 39.68 -27.20 -12.24
N ILE A 1069 39.96 -26.15 -13.03
CA ILE A 1069 39.39 -25.97 -14.36
C ILE A 1069 39.86 -27.07 -15.32
N GLU A 1070 41.15 -27.40 -15.30
CA GLU A 1070 41.74 -28.50 -16.07
C GLU A 1070 41.10 -29.85 -15.72
N GLY A 1071 40.98 -30.14 -14.42
CA GLY A 1071 40.29 -31.36 -13.95
C GLY A 1071 38.82 -31.41 -14.36
N ALA A 1072 38.11 -30.28 -14.30
CA ALA A 1072 36.72 -30.18 -14.73
C ALA A 1072 36.58 -30.34 -16.27
N ALA A 1073 37.51 -29.78 -17.05
CA ALA A 1073 37.56 -29.94 -18.50
C ALA A 1073 37.77 -31.41 -18.90
N GLN A 1074 38.71 -32.10 -18.24
CA GLN A 1074 38.92 -33.53 -18.44
C GLN A 1074 37.66 -34.33 -18.12
N LYS A 1075 37.03 -34.09 -16.95
CA LYS A 1075 35.81 -34.79 -16.55
C LYS A 1075 34.64 -34.53 -17.50
N SER A 1076 34.50 -33.31 -17.99
CA SER A 1076 33.47 -32.97 -18.99
C SER A 1076 33.67 -33.75 -20.29
N ARG A 1077 34.92 -33.88 -20.77
CA ARG A 1077 35.24 -34.67 -21.97
C ARG A 1077 34.98 -36.16 -21.77
N GLU A 1078 35.40 -36.72 -20.63
CA GLU A 1078 35.15 -38.11 -20.26
C GLU A 1078 33.64 -38.43 -20.26
N MET A 1079 32.84 -37.60 -19.58
CA MET A 1079 31.38 -37.78 -19.52
C MET A 1079 30.72 -37.69 -20.90
N GLU A 1080 31.17 -36.77 -21.77
CA GLU A 1080 30.66 -36.66 -23.12
C GLU A 1080 31.00 -37.89 -23.97
N GLN A 1081 32.23 -38.37 -23.88
CA GLN A 1081 32.68 -39.54 -24.62
C GLN A 1081 31.93 -40.80 -24.17
N ASP A 1082 31.75 -40.99 -22.85
CA ASP A 1082 30.94 -42.08 -22.30
C ASP A 1082 29.50 -42.03 -22.80
N MET A 1083 28.89 -40.83 -22.83
CA MET A 1083 27.55 -40.65 -23.40
C MET A 1083 27.48 -40.98 -24.89
N ARG A 1084 28.49 -40.56 -25.68
CA ARG A 1084 28.55 -40.83 -27.12
C ARG A 1084 28.69 -42.32 -27.39
N VAL A 1085 29.57 -43.02 -26.66
CA VAL A 1085 29.77 -44.47 -26.77
C VAL A 1085 28.48 -45.23 -26.43
N ARG A 1086 27.79 -44.86 -25.34
CA ARG A 1086 26.51 -45.48 -24.97
C ARG A 1086 25.44 -45.27 -26.04
N ARG A 1087 25.37 -44.09 -26.67
CA ARG A 1087 24.47 -43.86 -27.81
C ARG A 1087 24.84 -44.74 -28.99
N LEU A 1088 26.11 -44.82 -29.36
CA LEU A 1088 26.60 -45.62 -30.48
C LEU A 1088 26.24 -47.11 -30.30
N GLN A 1089 26.35 -47.62 -29.07
CA GLN A 1089 25.90 -48.97 -28.71
C GLN A 1089 24.37 -49.11 -28.82
N GLY A 1090 23.60 -48.12 -28.38
CA GLY A 1090 22.14 -48.09 -28.54
C GLY A 1090 21.71 -48.06 -30.01
N THR A 1091 22.36 -47.25 -30.85
CA THR A 1091 22.11 -47.17 -32.29
C THR A 1091 22.47 -48.48 -32.99
N ALA A 1092 23.58 -49.12 -32.61
CA ALA A 1092 23.94 -50.43 -33.13
C ALA A 1092 22.92 -51.52 -32.75
N SER A 1093 22.36 -51.47 -31.54
CA SER A 1093 21.28 -52.37 -31.11
C SER A 1093 20.00 -52.15 -31.93
N LEU A 1094 19.58 -50.90 -32.10
CA LEU A 1094 18.41 -50.54 -32.93
C LEU A 1094 18.61 -50.94 -34.39
N LEU A 1095 19.83 -50.84 -34.91
CA LEU A 1095 20.16 -51.26 -36.27
C LEU A 1095 19.96 -52.77 -36.44
N LEU A 1096 20.35 -53.56 -35.44
CA LEU A 1096 20.12 -55.00 -35.43
C LEU A 1096 18.63 -55.34 -35.35
N ASP A 1097 17.85 -54.60 -34.56
CA ASP A 1097 16.39 -54.81 -34.43
C ASP A 1097 15.63 -54.48 -35.73
N VAL A 1098 16.03 -53.42 -36.43
CA VAL A 1098 15.47 -53.07 -37.75
C VAL A 1098 15.84 -54.11 -38.80
N LEU A 1099 17.10 -54.57 -38.82
CA LEU A 1099 17.54 -55.65 -39.71
C LEU A 1099 16.85 -56.99 -39.41
N ALA A 1100 16.36 -57.19 -38.19
CA ALA A 1100 15.60 -58.37 -37.77
C ALA A 1100 14.10 -58.34 -38.16
N GLY A 1101 13.64 -57.30 -38.89
CA GLY A 1101 12.32 -57.25 -39.51
C GLY A 1101 11.29 -56.36 -38.80
N ASN A 1102 11.67 -55.63 -37.75
CA ASN A 1102 10.81 -54.64 -37.11
C ASN A 1102 10.94 -53.27 -37.80
N SER A 1103 10.14 -53.05 -38.85
CA SER A 1103 10.16 -51.79 -39.64
C SER A 1103 9.77 -50.54 -38.84
N ASP A 1104 9.06 -50.69 -37.72
CA ASP A 1104 8.59 -49.59 -36.88
C ASP A 1104 9.73 -48.81 -36.19
N HIS A 1105 10.94 -49.38 -36.15
CA HIS A 1105 12.13 -48.75 -35.55
C HIS A 1105 13.05 -48.05 -36.57
N LEU A 1106 12.70 -48.08 -37.86
CA LEU A 1106 13.53 -47.50 -38.93
C LEU A 1106 13.71 -45.99 -38.77
N ASP A 1107 12.65 -45.25 -38.47
CA ASP A 1107 12.70 -43.79 -38.27
C ASP A 1107 13.52 -43.43 -37.02
N HIS A 1108 13.40 -44.23 -35.96
CA HIS A 1108 14.21 -44.08 -34.75
C HIS A 1108 15.69 -44.39 -34.99
N LEU A 1109 16.00 -45.36 -35.85
CA LEU A 1109 17.37 -45.67 -36.24
C LEU A 1109 17.99 -44.53 -37.05
N ILE A 1110 17.26 -44.02 -38.05
CA ILE A 1110 17.71 -42.89 -38.88
C ILE A 1110 18.00 -41.68 -38.00
N SER A 1111 17.08 -41.30 -37.11
CA SER A 1111 17.30 -40.21 -36.17
C SER A 1111 18.50 -40.43 -35.24
N ASN A 1112 18.70 -41.65 -34.72
CA ASN A 1112 19.85 -41.95 -33.85
C ASN A 1112 21.19 -41.97 -34.61
N VAL A 1113 21.20 -42.27 -35.91
CA VAL A 1113 22.39 -42.19 -36.76
C VAL A 1113 22.71 -40.72 -37.08
N GLU A 1114 21.71 -39.89 -37.35
CA GLU A 1114 21.88 -38.43 -37.55
C GLU A 1114 22.35 -37.71 -36.27
N GLN A 1115 22.04 -38.25 -35.09
CA GLN A 1115 22.44 -37.70 -33.79
C GLN A 1115 23.89 -38.01 -33.37
N LEU A 1116 24.56 -38.97 -34.02
CA LEU A 1116 25.93 -39.44 -33.71
C LEU A 1116 27.02 -38.62 -34.39
#